data_AF-A0A8S1BJE7-F1
#
_entry.id   AF-A0A8S1BJE7-F1
#
_cell.length_a   1.000
_cell.length_b   1.000
_cell.length_c   1.000
_cell.angle_alpha   90.00
_cell.angle_beta   90.00
_cell.angle_gamma   90.00
#
_symmetry.space_group_name_H-M   'P 1'
#
loop_
_entity.id
_entity.type
_entity.pdbx_description
1 polymer ?
#
loop_
_entity_poly.entity_id
_entity_poly.type
_entity_poly.pdbx_seq_one_letter_code
_entity_poly.pdbx_strand_id
1 'polypeptide(L)'
;MEIIDDLPMKMNLEQYLTVLEKTVNFVSLHKNLADLNVCFGIYLINESCTCTNTFVLVNLRRTVQLKGRNLPLRKQVRLERLIKLNDEIIDYFAEKAVKHLEKHTDTEKGHIGLFHLYTNETTWPNNLPYFSMDLLKKTHYYSRKKLEALFFKWSLYLKNVYGVEDSQNPTPDDLDNCLNLLAQNPVNDNMGNIHCQVRFSCANFVLNGVHYGYGITHRVLFLLAARFSRRCVLTSVKEDKRLLDKLCSRMYNEAEFIANHDFGLPDLIMEQISLCALDGHGQFLRRSWIEELLDYQTAAGCFNLMRTDGNNSAIKVDNNTGWQYHVHDHMIFGGSCHTRSTAVGGSMIAAAISVFVTSVLAARVTRYTYKQVAIIHELPTDTDLDKYMRVLEKAMFFVNIHKYYVDMHLSFGIFLTNVNIRAMMKYRISEPVRTRLGHLLLNTEDILEYFYKTVLNHKKEHRMMLLPILSLYMNETMWISKLRKFNTDLLNVTKYYFRKDLEDRFLKWPKYIESISGKREDPNPTNEEDCFNQLAQNPVNNNSEQAVCHLPFSCSNFIRHGSDHGYNMKNRLLMVIAAEFARDCAIGLNKENKEIMDELCATIYNEAEYIAYHDFREASLIMEQIALCSLLGHAQFMRVSWIDELMDFQTAVGCFNIERPDKDNTLVKAWGDEVEDWQFMRTKPSIWAGTCFTHITGSGMAVLVAAIRFIVETFHSS
;
A
#
# COMPACT_ATOMS: atom_id res chain seq x y z
N MET A 1 -23.00 -11.54 18.61
CA MET A 1 -21.69 -10.95 18.96
C MET A 1 -20.60 -12.00 18.77
N GLU A 2 -20.76 -13.21 19.33
CA GLU A 2 -19.79 -14.33 19.18
C GLU A 2 -19.22 -14.56 17.78
N ILE A 3 -20.02 -14.57 16.71
CA ILE A 3 -19.51 -14.79 15.33
C ILE A 3 -18.68 -13.62 14.82
N ILE A 4 -19.00 -12.38 15.20
CA ILE A 4 -18.23 -11.19 14.80
C ILE A 4 -16.85 -11.24 15.47
N ASP A 5 -16.81 -11.65 16.72
CA ASP A 5 -15.58 -11.81 17.50
C ASP A 5 -14.75 -13.01 17.02
N ASP A 6 -15.41 -13.98 16.35
CA ASP A 6 -14.80 -15.15 15.69
C ASP A 6 -14.46 -14.91 14.21
N LEU A 7 -14.51 -13.67 13.70
CA LEU A 7 -13.99 -13.37 12.35
C LEU A 7 -12.44 -13.32 12.37
N PRO A 8 -11.77 -13.46 11.21
CA PRO A 8 -10.31 -13.54 11.19
C PRO A 8 -9.66 -12.21 11.58
N MET A 9 -8.90 -12.19 12.68
CA MET A 9 -8.24 -10.99 13.23
C MET A 9 -6.73 -10.93 12.96
N LYS A 10 -6.09 -9.81 13.35
CA LYS A 10 -4.71 -9.35 13.03
C LYS A 10 -3.60 -10.42 13.14
N MET A 11 -3.76 -11.42 14.01
CA MET A 11 -2.77 -12.47 14.29
C MET A 11 -2.70 -13.56 13.21
N ASN A 12 -3.71 -13.69 12.35
CA ASN A 12 -3.86 -14.88 11.49
C ASN A 12 -3.44 -14.69 10.03
N LEU A 13 -3.18 -13.46 9.57
CA LEU A 13 -2.81 -13.24 8.16
C LEU A 13 -1.49 -13.94 7.78
N GLU A 14 -0.51 -13.99 8.70
CA GLU A 14 0.75 -14.69 8.44
C GLU A 14 0.53 -16.20 8.28
N GLN A 15 -0.28 -16.80 9.15
CA GLN A 15 -0.66 -18.21 9.06
C GLN A 15 -1.36 -18.49 7.73
N TYR A 16 -2.36 -17.69 7.36
CA TYR A 16 -3.10 -17.89 6.11
C TYR A 16 -2.23 -17.69 4.87
N LEU A 17 -1.36 -16.69 4.86
CA LEU A 17 -0.39 -16.50 3.77
C LEU A 17 0.54 -17.70 3.65
N THR A 18 1.07 -18.20 4.76
CA THR A 18 1.96 -19.36 4.75
C THR A 18 1.27 -20.63 4.26
N VAL A 19 0.03 -20.87 4.69
CA VAL A 19 -0.76 -22.03 4.22
C VAL A 19 -1.06 -21.88 2.74
N LEU A 20 -1.53 -20.71 2.28
CA LEU A 20 -1.82 -20.48 0.87
C LEU A 20 -0.56 -20.60 0.00
N GLU A 21 0.59 -20.09 0.46
CA GLU A 21 1.88 -20.26 -0.22
C GLU A 21 2.25 -21.72 -0.39
N LYS A 22 2.06 -22.56 0.63
CA LYS A 22 2.29 -24.00 0.49
C LYS A 22 1.38 -24.59 -0.58
N THR A 23 0.09 -24.26 -0.58
CA THR A 23 -0.87 -24.76 -1.57
C THR A 23 -0.52 -24.34 -2.99
N VAL A 24 -0.25 -23.04 -3.22
CA VAL A 24 0.06 -22.52 -4.56
C VAL A 24 1.41 -23.05 -5.05
N ASN A 25 2.42 -23.14 -4.18
CA ASN A 25 3.70 -23.75 -4.55
C ASN A 25 3.56 -25.23 -4.89
N PHE A 26 2.77 -25.98 -4.09
CA PHE A 26 2.49 -27.39 -4.36
C PHE A 26 1.87 -27.55 -5.76
N VAL A 27 0.84 -26.78 -6.07
CA VAL A 27 0.20 -26.93 -7.38
C VAL A 27 1.10 -26.42 -8.51
N SER A 28 1.86 -25.34 -8.32
CA SER A 28 2.82 -24.90 -9.35
C SER A 28 3.84 -25.98 -9.69
N LEU A 29 4.36 -26.67 -8.67
CA LEU A 29 5.33 -27.75 -8.84
C LEU A 29 4.73 -29.00 -9.50
N HIS A 30 3.43 -29.24 -9.29
CA HIS A 30 2.73 -30.46 -9.68
C HIS A 30 1.59 -30.24 -10.67
N LYS A 31 1.58 -29.11 -11.39
CA LYS A 31 0.50 -28.73 -12.31
C LYS A 31 0.27 -29.72 -13.45
N ASN A 32 1.26 -30.54 -13.79
CA ASN A 32 1.15 -31.63 -14.75
C ASN A 32 0.37 -32.85 -14.24
N LEU A 33 0.16 -32.96 -12.93
CA LEU A 33 -0.60 -34.03 -12.27
C LEU A 33 -1.97 -33.56 -11.76
N ALA A 34 -2.28 -32.26 -11.92
CA ALA A 34 -3.49 -31.65 -11.44
C ALA A 34 -4.60 -31.65 -12.52
N ASP A 35 -5.84 -31.85 -12.06
CA ASP A 35 -7.05 -31.86 -12.88
C ASP A 35 -7.68 -30.45 -13.01
N LEU A 36 -8.77 -30.37 -13.76
CA LEU A 36 -9.51 -29.12 -13.96
C LEU A 36 -10.14 -28.60 -12.66
N ASN A 37 -10.42 -29.47 -11.67
CA ASN A 37 -10.97 -29.06 -10.38
C ASN A 37 -9.95 -28.24 -9.59
N VAL A 38 -8.69 -28.68 -9.58
CA VAL A 38 -7.58 -27.90 -9.01
C VAL A 38 -7.45 -26.57 -9.72
N CYS A 39 -7.52 -26.56 -11.05
CA CYS A 39 -7.50 -25.32 -11.82
C CYS A 39 -8.66 -24.40 -11.43
N PHE A 40 -9.87 -24.91 -11.21
CA PHE A 40 -11.03 -24.13 -10.80
C PHE A 40 -10.84 -23.53 -9.39
N GLY A 41 -10.41 -24.31 -8.39
CA GLY A 41 -10.14 -23.74 -7.06
C GLY A 41 -9.01 -22.73 -7.07
N ILE A 42 -7.99 -22.92 -7.91
CA ILE A 42 -6.89 -21.98 -8.13
C ILE A 42 -7.34 -20.74 -8.90
N TYR A 43 -8.31 -20.89 -9.79
CA TYR A 43 -8.94 -19.76 -10.44
C TYR A 43 -9.70 -18.89 -9.42
N LEU A 44 -10.39 -19.53 -8.47
CA LEU A 44 -10.99 -18.79 -7.34
C LEU A 44 -9.95 -18.13 -6.42
N ILE A 45 -8.66 -18.48 -6.56
CA ILE A 45 -7.52 -17.82 -5.93
C ILE A 45 -6.96 -16.67 -6.82
N ASN A 46 -6.98 -16.77 -8.17
CA ASN A 46 -6.41 -15.75 -9.10
C ASN A 46 -6.80 -15.83 -10.62
N GLU A 47 -6.42 -14.83 -11.44
CA GLU A 47 -6.61 -14.68 -12.92
C GLU A 47 -5.76 -13.59 -13.69
N SER A 48 -4.93 -13.94 -14.71
CA SER A 48 -4.21 -12.94 -15.54
C SER A 48 -4.42 -13.03 -17.07
N CYS A 49 -4.43 -11.87 -17.73
CA CYS A 49 -3.92 -11.66 -19.09
C CYS A 49 -3.13 -10.34 -19.23
N THR A 50 -2.17 -10.35 -20.17
CA THR A 50 -1.16 -9.32 -20.47
C THR A 50 -1.44 -8.56 -21.78
N CYS A 51 -2.68 -8.13 -22.05
CA CYS A 51 -2.97 -7.27 -23.21
C CYS A 51 -3.82 -6.06 -22.80
N THR A 52 -3.25 -4.86 -22.93
CA THR A 52 -3.89 -3.53 -22.80
C THR A 52 -4.50 -3.13 -21.45
N ASN A 53 -3.72 -2.45 -20.60
CA ASN A 53 -4.12 -1.39 -19.65
C ASN A 53 -5.45 -1.50 -18.85
N THR A 54 -5.93 -2.69 -18.46
CA THR A 54 -6.99 -2.84 -17.44
C THR A 54 -6.82 -4.17 -16.68
N PHE A 55 -6.68 -4.13 -15.35
CA PHE A 55 -6.26 -5.26 -14.51
C PHE A 55 -7.39 -5.80 -13.63
N VAL A 56 -7.64 -7.12 -13.49
CA VAL A 56 -8.17 -7.65 -12.22
C VAL A 56 -8.00 -9.19 -12.01
N LEU A 57 -7.59 -9.62 -10.80
CA LEU A 57 -7.76 -10.97 -10.21
C LEU A 57 -8.89 -10.87 -9.18
N VAL A 58 -9.78 -11.86 -9.12
CA VAL A 58 -11.13 -11.72 -8.53
C VAL A 58 -11.12 -11.41 -7.02
N ASN A 59 -10.52 -12.25 -6.16
CA ASN A 59 -10.47 -12.03 -4.72
C ASN A 59 -9.15 -11.39 -4.24
N LEU A 60 -7.99 -11.98 -4.55
CA LEU A 60 -6.69 -11.52 -4.02
C LEU A 60 -6.14 -10.26 -4.72
N ARG A 61 -6.13 -10.10 -6.07
CA ARG A 61 -5.77 -8.76 -6.65
C ARG A 61 -6.77 -7.74 -6.21
N ARG A 62 -8.08 -7.99 -6.30
CA ARG A 62 -9.05 -6.95 -5.90
C ARG A 62 -8.78 -6.49 -4.48
N THR A 63 -8.47 -7.43 -3.59
CA THR A 63 -8.01 -7.14 -2.24
C THR A 63 -6.71 -6.33 -2.20
N VAL A 64 -5.69 -6.72 -2.98
CA VAL A 64 -4.39 -6.04 -3.06
C VAL A 64 -4.50 -4.63 -3.71
N GLN A 65 -5.28 -4.49 -4.77
CA GLN A 65 -5.56 -3.27 -5.51
C GLN A 65 -6.35 -2.28 -4.67
N LEU A 66 -7.45 -2.73 -4.04
CA LEU A 66 -8.28 -1.85 -3.24
C LEU A 66 -7.59 -1.46 -1.93
N LYS A 67 -6.84 -2.40 -1.32
CA LYS A 67 -6.44 -2.28 0.09
C LYS A 67 -5.07 -2.87 0.43
N GLY A 68 -4.44 -3.65 -0.45
CA GLY A 68 -3.11 -4.25 -0.23
C GLY A 68 -2.01 -3.25 0.03
N ARG A 69 -2.07 -2.06 -0.57
CA ARG A 69 -1.11 -0.96 -0.32
C ARG A 69 -1.00 -0.56 1.16
N ASN A 70 -2.00 -0.89 1.98
CA ASN A 70 -2.01 -0.60 3.41
C ASN A 70 -1.50 -1.77 4.29
N LEU A 71 -1.12 -2.91 3.68
CA LEU A 71 -0.45 -4.00 4.37
C LEU A 71 1.03 -3.68 4.57
N PRO A 72 1.71 -4.23 5.58
CA PRO A 72 3.17 -4.18 5.63
C PRO A 72 3.79 -4.71 4.33
N LEU A 73 4.83 -4.04 3.79
CA LEU A 73 5.43 -4.39 2.49
C LEU A 73 5.77 -5.88 2.37
N ARG A 74 6.31 -6.50 3.43
CA ARG A 74 6.59 -7.95 3.45
C ARG A 74 5.37 -8.80 3.07
N LYS A 75 4.18 -8.41 3.51
CA LYS A 75 2.92 -9.10 3.19
C LYS A 75 2.43 -8.76 1.78
N GLN A 76 2.66 -7.53 1.31
CA GLN A 76 2.37 -7.13 -0.08
C GLN A 76 3.21 -7.96 -1.06
N VAL A 77 4.52 -8.01 -0.87
CA VAL A 77 5.45 -8.76 -1.72
C VAL A 77 5.11 -10.26 -1.74
N ARG A 78 4.74 -10.82 -0.58
CA ARG A 78 4.25 -12.22 -0.50
C ARG A 78 2.97 -12.43 -1.30
N LEU A 79 2.00 -11.53 -1.16
CA LEU A 79 0.75 -11.57 -1.93
C LEU A 79 1.00 -11.41 -3.44
N GLU A 80 1.87 -10.50 -3.85
CA GLU A 80 2.24 -10.30 -5.26
C GLU A 80 2.96 -11.52 -5.84
N ARG A 81 3.84 -12.14 -5.07
CA ARG A 81 4.50 -13.39 -5.46
C ARG A 81 3.51 -14.54 -5.61
N LEU A 82 2.59 -14.69 -4.65
CA LEU A 82 1.49 -15.66 -4.71
C LEU A 82 0.66 -15.46 -5.97
N ILE A 83 0.30 -14.20 -6.24
CA ILE A 83 -0.44 -13.79 -7.42
C ILE A 83 0.31 -14.21 -8.69
N LYS A 84 1.58 -13.84 -8.81
CA LYS A 84 2.38 -14.17 -9.98
C LYS A 84 2.49 -15.67 -10.19
N LEU A 85 2.73 -16.43 -9.13
CA LEU A 85 2.86 -17.88 -9.21
C LEU A 85 1.56 -18.55 -9.65
N ASN A 86 0.43 -18.01 -9.21
CA ASN A 86 -0.88 -18.51 -9.62
C ASN A 86 -1.21 -18.18 -11.08
N ASP A 87 -0.79 -17.00 -11.56
CA ASP A 87 -0.89 -16.60 -12.97
C ASP A 87 -0.15 -17.63 -13.85
N GLU A 88 1.06 -18.04 -13.46
CA GLU A 88 1.85 -19.10 -14.14
C GLU A 88 1.19 -20.50 -14.13
N ILE A 89 0.30 -20.78 -13.17
CA ILE A 89 -0.48 -22.03 -13.12
C ILE A 89 -1.64 -21.94 -14.11
N ILE A 90 -2.35 -20.82 -14.14
CA ILE A 90 -3.50 -20.61 -15.03
C ILE A 90 -3.05 -20.62 -16.49
N ASP A 91 -1.97 -19.91 -16.81
CA ASP A 91 -1.39 -19.89 -18.16
C ASP A 91 -1.05 -21.30 -18.65
N TYR A 92 -0.51 -22.13 -17.76
CA TYR A 92 -0.22 -23.54 -18.06
C TYR A 92 -1.48 -24.33 -18.41
N PHE A 93 -2.55 -24.18 -17.62
CA PHE A 93 -3.82 -24.87 -17.89
C PHE A 93 -4.50 -24.33 -19.14
N ALA A 94 -4.44 -23.02 -19.41
CA ALA A 94 -4.95 -22.41 -20.63
C ALA A 94 -4.24 -22.98 -21.86
N GLU A 95 -2.90 -23.01 -21.85
CA GLU A 95 -2.10 -23.58 -22.94
C GLU A 95 -2.42 -25.07 -23.16
N LYS A 96 -2.55 -25.84 -22.07
CA LYS A 96 -2.92 -27.25 -22.14
C LYS A 96 -4.33 -27.45 -22.68
N ALA A 97 -5.31 -26.68 -22.24
CA ALA A 97 -6.68 -26.73 -22.74
C ALA A 97 -6.73 -26.44 -24.24
N VAL A 98 -6.00 -25.44 -24.72
CA VAL A 98 -5.88 -25.11 -26.15
C VAL A 98 -5.21 -26.22 -26.95
N LYS A 99 -4.12 -26.82 -26.46
CA LYS A 99 -3.46 -27.95 -27.14
C LYS A 99 -4.30 -29.23 -27.14
N HIS A 100 -5.16 -29.40 -26.14
CA HIS A 100 -6.07 -30.54 -26.03
C HIS A 100 -7.24 -30.41 -27.00
N LEU A 101 -7.75 -29.18 -27.21
CA LEU A 101 -8.76 -28.82 -28.23
C LEU A 101 -8.37 -29.24 -29.64
N GLU A 102 -7.09 -29.15 -30.00
CA GLU A 102 -6.60 -29.47 -31.34
C GLU A 102 -6.61 -30.98 -31.65
N LYS A 103 -6.76 -31.85 -30.64
CA LYS A 103 -6.45 -33.28 -30.77
C LYS A 103 -7.63 -34.25 -30.57
N HIS A 104 -8.80 -33.82 -30.09
CA HIS A 104 -9.82 -34.76 -29.60
C HIS A 104 -11.29 -34.38 -29.88
N THR A 105 -12.19 -35.35 -29.62
CA THR A 105 -13.62 -35.43 -30.00
C THR A 105 -14.58 -34.55 -29.16
N ASP A 106 -15.86 -34.50 -29.56
CA ASP A 106 -16.91 -33.59 -29.02
C ASP A 106 -17.16 -33.63 -27.50
N THR A 107 -16.91 -34.75 -26.80
CA THR A 107 -17.06 -34.84 -25.33
C THR A 107 -16.03 -33.99 -24.58
N GLU A 108 -14.86 -33.73 -25.17
CA GLU A 108 -13.81 -32.93 -24.52
C GLU A 108 -14.03 -31.42 -24.70
N LYS A 109 -14.84 -31.01 -25.69
CA LYS A 109 -15.24 -29.60 -25.88
C LYS A 109 -16.05 -29.04 -24.72
N GLY A 110 -16.82 -29.87 -24.00
CA GLY A 110 -17.59 -29.43 -22.83
C GLY A 110 -16.68 -28.83 -21.74
N HIS A 111 -15.60 -29.54 -21.42
CA HIS A 111 -14.71 -29.20 -20.33
C HIS A 111 -13.87 -27.93 -20.57
N ILE A 112 -13.53 -27.65 -21.83
CA ILE A 112 -12.97 -26.35 -22.21
C ILE A 112 -14.01 -25.23 -22.04
N GLY A 113 -15.28 -25.51 -22.30
CA GLY A 113 -16.38 -24.61 -21.95
C GLY A 113 -16.36 -24.26 -20.45
N LEU A 114 -16.24 -25.24 -19.57
CA LEU A 114 -16.11 -24.99 -18.12
C LEU A 114 -14.88 -24.16 -17.79
N PHE A 115 -13.73 -24.49 -18.38
CA PHE A 115 -12.52 -23.68 -18.22
C PHE A 115 -12.80 -22.21 -18.57
N HIS A 116 -13.36 -21.91 -19.75
CA HIS A 116 -13.71 -20.55 -20.16
C HIS A 116 -14.82 -19.90 -19.34
N LEU A 117 -15.75 -20.68 -18.77
CA LEU A 117 -16.77 -20.18 -17.87
C LEU A 117 -16.13 -19.65 -16.59
N TYR A 118 -15.11 -20.34 -16.11
CA TYR A 118 -14.40 -19.91 -14.92
C TYR A 118 -13.38 -18.84 -15.28
N THR A 119 -12.49 -19.02 -16.24
CA THR A 119 -11.41 -18.08 -16.62
C THR A 119 -11.83 -16.86 -17.45
N ASN A 120 -13.03 -16.32 -17.23
CA ASN A 120 -13.47 -15.13 -17.96
C ASN A 120 -13.05 -13.83 -17.27
N GLU A 121 -11.93 -13.28 -17.75
CA GLU A 121 -11.16 -12.24 -17.04
C GLU A 121 -11.76 -10.86 -16.96
N THR A 122 -12.75 -10.61 -17.79
CA THR A 122 -13.37 -9.29 -17.87
C THR A 122 -14.54 -9.13 -16.91
N THR A 123 -15.12 -10.22 -16.43
CA THR A 123 -16.47 -10.20 -15.84
C THR A 123 -16.52 -10.54 -14.36
N TRP A 124 -15.85 -11.60 -13.90
CA TRP A 124 -15.88 -11.99 -12.49
C TRP A 124 -15.44 -10.87 -11.52
N PRO A 125 -14.32 -10.18 -11.75
CA PRO A 125 -13.74 -9.32 -10.72
C PRO A 125 -14.56 -8.05 -10.45
N ASN A 126 -15.20 -7.52 -11.48
CA ASN A 126 -16.03 -6.32 -11.42
C ASN A 126 -17.36 -6.55 -10.70
N ASN A 127 -17.81 -7.81 -10.63
CA ASN A 127 -19.14 -8.14 -10.12
C ASN A 127 -19.14 -8.72 -8.71
N LEU A 128 -17.98 -9.01 -8.12
CA LEU A 128 -17.94 -9.49 -6.73
C LEU A 128 -18.50 -8.43 -5.76
N PRO A 129 -19.42 -8.83 -4.85
CA PRO A 129 -19.88 -7.95 -3.79
C PRO A 129 -18.81 -7.76 -2.71
N TYR A 130 -18.92 -6.67 -1.97
CA TYR A 130 -18.20 -6.52 -0.71
C TYR A 130 -18.81 -7.44 0.36
N PHE A 131 -17.99 -7.91 1.29
CA PHE A 131 -18.48 -8.59 2.49
C PHE A 131 -19.45 -7.69 3.24
N SER A 132 -20.66 -8.21 3.50
CA SER A 132 -21.72 -7.44 4.13
C SER A 132 -22.10 -8.02 5.48
N MET A 133 -21.98 -7.20 6.52
CA MET A 133 -22.48 -7.53 7.86
C MET A 133 -24.00 -7.64 7.92
N ASP A 134 -24.73 -7.16 6.91
CA ASP A 134 -26.19 -7.32 6.86
C ASP A 134 -26.58 -8.74 6.42
N LEU A 135 -25.72 -9.46 5.69
CA LEU A 135 -25.94 -10.88 5.38
C LEU A 135 -25.82 -11.77 6.62
N LEU A 136 -24.94 -11.38 7.56
CA LEU A 136 -24.82 -12.00 8.90
C LEU A 136 -26.14 -11.91 9.68
N LYS A 137 -26.84 -10.77 9.62
CA LYS A 137 -28.12 -10.56 10.31
C LYS A 137 -29.27 -11.38 9.72
N LYS A 138 -29.20 -11.69 8.43
CA LYS A 138 -30.24 -12.47 7.72
C LYS A 138 -30.10 -13.98 7.92
N THR A 139 -28.95 -14.45 8.39
CA THR A 139 -28.71 -15.87 8.61
C THR A 139 -29.39 -16.33 9.89
N HIS A 140 -30.28 -17.32 9.79
CA HIS A 140 -30.88 -17.95 10.96
C HIS A 140 -29.95 -19.02 11.51
N TYR A 141 -29.63 -18.91 12.79
CA TYR A 141 -28.83 -19.87 13.54
C TYR A 141 -29.74 -20.88 14.25
N TYR A 142 -29.40 -22.16 14.13
CA TYR A 142 -30.17 -23.25 14.72
C TYR A 142 -29.36 -23.98 15.79
N SER A 143 -30.04 -24.45 16.83
CA SER A 143 -29.43 -25.33 17.82
C SER A 143 -29.11 -26.70 17.22
N ARG A 144 -28.15 -27.42 17.81
CA ARG A 144 -27.76 -28.78 17.39
C ARG A 144 -28.95 -29.71 17.13
N LYS A 145 -29.91 -29.77 18.06
CA LYS A 145 -31.14 -30.57 17.92
C LYS A 145 -31.97 -30.19 16.70
N LYS A 146 -32.04 -28.90 16.37
CA LYS A 146 -32.76 -28.42 15.20
C LYS A 146 -31.99 -28.68 13.91
N LEU A 147 -30.66 -28.63 13.93
CA LEU A 147 -29.82 -29.03 12.79
C LEU A 147 -29.98 -30.53 12.47
N GLU A 148 -29.96 -31.41 13.47
CA GLU A 148 -30.24 -32.85 13.29
C GLU A 148 -31.64 -33.12 12.72
N ALA A 149 -32.64 -32.31 13.11
CA ALA A 149 -33.97 -32.40 12.52
C ALA A 149 -34.00 -31.91 11.05
N LEU A 150 -33.11 -30.99 10.68
CA LEU A 150 -33.04 -30.41 9.34
C LEU A 150 -32.20 -31.22 8.34
N PHE A 151 -31.19 -31.96 8.82
CA PHE A 151 -30.22 -32.71 8.00
C PHE A 151 -30.15 -34.19 8.32
N PHE A 152 -31.10 -34.70 9.11
CA PHE A 152 -31.14 -36.08 9.59
C PHE A 152 -30.02 -36.40 10.61
N LYS A 153 -30.00 -37.66 11.08
CA LYS A 153 -28.88 -38.18 11.88
C LYS A 153 -27.62 -38.22 11.01
N TRP A 154 -26.47 -37.91 11.61
CA TRP A 154 -25.16 -37.87 10.93
C TRP A 154 -24.88 -39.07 10.02
N SER A 155 -25.15 -40.30 10.48
CA SER A 155 -24.93 -41.51 9.67
C SER A 155 -25.80 -41.58 8.41
N LEU A 156 -27.05 -41.12 8.48
CA LEU A 156 -27.94 -41.04 7.32
C LEU A 156 -27.54 -39.88 6.41
N TYR A 157 -27.12 -38.76 6.99
CA TYR A 157 -26.58 -37.62 6.25
C TYR A 157 -25.36 -38.02 5.42
N LEU A 158 -24.35 -38.66 6.04
CA LEU A 158 -23.17 -39.19 5.34
C LEU A 158 -23.57 -40.16 4.22
N LYS A 159 -24.51 -41.07 4.49
CA LYS A 159 -25.03 -41.97 3.45
C LYS A 159 -25.68 -41.21 2.30
N ASN A 160 -26.39 -40.13 2.58
CA ASN A 160 -27.07 -39.33 1.56
C ASN A 160 -26.11 -38.44 0.77
N VAL A 161 -24.98 -38.03 1.37
CA VAL A 161 -23.92 -37.27 0.69
C VAL A 161 -23.06 -38.19 -0.18
N TYR A 162 -22.60 -39.33 0.34
CA TYR A 162 -21.68 -40.24 -0.36
C TYR A 162 -22.33 -41.41 -1.11
N GLY A 163 -23.43 -41.97 -0.59
CA GLY A 163 -24.03 -43.20 -1.11
C GLY A 163 -25.01 -42.99 -2.28
N VAL A 164 -25.04 -41.78 -2.87
CA VAL A 164 -26.15 -41.29 -3.70
C VAL A 164 -25.62 -40.52 -4.93
N GLU A 165 -24.36 -40.69 -5.35
CA GLU A 165 -23.90 -40.13 -6.64
C GLU A 165 -24.80 -40.62 -7.81
N ASP A 166 -25.39 -41.82 -7.73
CA ASP A 166 -26.33 -42.36 -8.73
C ASP A 166 -27.83 -42.18 -8.41
N SER A 167 -28.21 -41.69 -7.22
CA SER A 167 -29.65 -41.60 -6.80
C SER A 167 -30.14 -40.20 -6.42
N GLN A 168 -29.27 -39.19 -6.50
CA GLN A 168 -29.65 -37.78 -6.44
C GLN A 168 -30.20 -37.38 -7.81
N ASN A 169 -31.38 -36.79 -7.85
CA ASN A 169 -31.94 -36.24 -9.09
C ASN A 169 -32.14 -34.73 -8.90
N PRO A 170 -31.30 -33.88 -9.50
CA PRO A 170 -30.12 -34.18 -10.33
C PRO A 170 -28.88 -34.66 -9.55
N THR A 171 -27.97 -35.37 -10.21
CA THR A 171 -26.62 -35.65 -9.70
C THR A 171 -25.71 -34.42 -9.84
N PRO A 172 -24.55 -34.37 -9.17
CA PRO A 172 -23.52 -33.36 -9.45
C PRO A 172 -23.12 -33.32 -10.94
N ASP A 173 -22.98 -34.48 -11.59
CA ASP A 173 -22.64 -34.59 -13.02
C ASP A 173 -23.72 -33.97 -13.93
N ASP A 174 -25.00 -34.12 -13.57
CA ASP A 174 -26.10 -33.46 -14.28
C ASP A 174 -25.98 -31.92 -14.21
N LEU A 175 -25.55 -31.40 -13.06
CA LEU A 175 -25.31 -29.97 -12.86
C LEU A 175 -24.03 -29.49 -13.58
N ASP A 176 -23.00 -30.31 -13.67
CA ASP A 176 -21.79 -30.02 -14.45
C ASP A 176 -22.11 -29.95 -15.95
N ASN A 177 -22.99 -30.83 -16.43
CA ASN A 177 -23.56 -30.73 -17.77
C ASN A 177 -24.35 -29.42 -17.98
N CYS A 178 -25.04 -28.94 -16.96
CA CYS A 178 -25.71 -27.64 -17.02
C CYS A 178 -24.73 -26.47 -17.03
N LEU A 179 -23.63 -26.54 -16.28
CA LEU A 179 -22.55 -25.56 -16.32
C LEU A 179 -21.85 -25.54 -17.69
N ASN A 180 -21.65 -26.71 -18.32
CA ASN A 180 -21.18 -26.84 -19.70
C ASN A 180 -22.08 -26.09 -20.70
N LEU A 181 -23.40 -26.19 -20.54
CA LEU A 181 -24.35 -25.47 -21.40
C LEU A 181 -24.34 -23.97 -21.11
N LEU A 182 -24.24 -23.58 -19.84
CA LEU A 182 -24.07 -22.17 -19.45
C LEU A 182 -22.79 -21.58 -20.04
N ALA A 183 -21.72 -22.36 -20.16
CA ALA A 183 -20.48 -21.92 -20.78
C ALA A 183 -20.63 -21.51 -22.26
N GLN A 184 -21.64 -22.03 -22.96
CA GLN A 184 -21.90 -21.70 -24.36
C GLN A 184 -22.68 -20.38 -24.52
N ASN A 185 -23.15 -19.79 -23.41
CA ASN A 185 -23.83 -18.51 -23.45
C ASN A 185 -22.85 -17.37 -23.78
N PRO A 186 -23.29 -16.34 -24.52
CA PRO A 186 -22.46 -15.16 -24.75
C PRO A 186 -22.21 -14.42 -23.43
N VAL A 187 -21.05 -13.74 -23.36
CA VAL A 187 -20.73 -12.81 -22.29
C VAL A 187 -21.47 -11.51 -22.56
N ASN A 188 -22.25 -11.01 -21.60
CA ASN A 188 -23.05 -9.80 -21.78
C ASN A 188 -22.34 -8.54 -21.22
N ASP A 189 -22.29 -7.47 -22.02
CA ASP A 189 -21.63 -6.21 -21.66
C ASP A 189 -22.38 -5.41 -20.57
N ASN A 190 -23.68 -5.61 -20.44
CA ASN A 190 -24.52 -4.92 -19.46
C ASN A 190 -25.23 -5.92 -18.54
N MET A 191 -25.22 -5.62 -17.24
CA MET A 191 -25.97 -6.39 -16.24
C MET A 191 -27.45 -5.98 -16.29
N GLY A 192 -28.18 -6.46 -17.30
CA GLY A 192 -29.63 -6.35 -17.42
C GLY A 192 -30.34 -7.63 -16.98
N ASN A 193 -31.68 -7.67 -17.05
CA ASN A 193 -32.47 -8.92 -16.97
C ASN A 193 -32.30 -9.75 -18.27
N ILE A 194 -31.07 -10.02 -18.67
CA ILE A 194 -30.77 -10.88 -19.82
C ILE A 194 -30.85 -12.31 -19.34
N HIS A 195 -31.78 -13.08 -19.88
CA HIS A 195 -31.97 -14.47 -19.45
C HIS A 195 -30.87 -15.39 -20.00
N CYS A 196 -30.34 -16.27 -19.17
CA CYS A 196 -29.42 -17.31 -19.61
C CYS A 196 -30.17 -18.31 -20.52
N GLN A 197 -29.57 -18.66 -21.65
CA GLN A 197 -30.01 -19.72 -22.55
C GLN A 197 -29.61 -21.07 -21.96
N VAL A 198 -30.50 -21.62 -21.14
CA VAL A 198 -30.29 -22.90 -20.45
C VAL A 198 -31.49 -23.82 -20.68
N ARG A 199 -31.27 -25.13 -20.65
CA ARG A 199 -32.37 -26.10 -20.76
C ARG A 199 -33.31 -25.98 -19.56
N PHE A 200 -34.60 -26.26 -19.78
CA PHE A 200 -35.60 -26.25 -18.71
C PHE A 200 -35.22 -27.17 -17.54
N SER A 201 -34.63 -28.34 -17.82
CA SER A 201 -34.10 -29.25 -16.80
C SER A 201 -33.04 -28.57 -15.92
N CYS A 202 -32.07 -27.88 -16.52
CA CYS A 202 -31.04 -27.14 -15.81
C CYS A 202 -31.59 -25.99 -14.96
N ALA A 203 -32.51 -25.21 -15.52
CA ALA A 203 -33.19 -24.17 -14.74
C ALA A 203 -33.94 -24.78 -13.54
N ASN A 204 -34.66 -25.88 -13.76
CA ASN A 204 -35.38 -26.57 -12.69
C ASN A 204 -34.45 -27.16 -11.63
N PHE A 205 -33.29 -27.69 -12.02
CA PHE A 205 -32.26 -28.17 -11.09
C PHE A 205 -31.73 -27.06 -10.19
N VAL A 206 -31.45 -25.89 -10.76
CA VAL A 206 -30.96 -24.74 -9.99
C VAL A 206 -32.06 -24.18 -9.07
N LEU A 207 -33.30 -24.11 -9.54
CA LEU A 207 -34.41 -23.54 -8.77
C LEU A 207 -34.95 -24.49 -7.69
N ASN A 208 -35.07 -25.78 -7.99
CA ASN A 208 -35.82 -26.77 -7.21
C ASN A 208 -35.03 -28.03 -6.81
N GLY A 209 -33.73 -28.09 -7.10
CA GLY A 209 -32.89 -29.26 -6.79
C GLY A 209 -32.64 -29.49 -5.29
N VAL A 210 -31.71 -30.38 -4.98
CA VAL A 210 -31.34 -30.79 -3.62
C VAL A 210 -30.82 -29.58 -2.80
N HIS A 211 -31.10 -29.60 -1.49
CA HIS A 211 -30.84 -28.49 -0.55
C HIS A 211 -29.79 -28.81 0.52
N TYR A 212 -28.91 -29.78 0.24
CA TYR A 212 -27.79 -30.20 1.08
C TYR A 212 -26.71 -30.87 0.19
N GLY A 213 -25.51 -31.09 0.73
CA GLY A 213 -24.40 -31.79 0.07
C GLY A 213 -23.85 -31.05 -1.15
N TYR A 214 -23.24 -31.79 -2.07
CA TYR A 214 -22.76 -31.23 -3.35
C TYR A 214 -23.92 -30.71 -4.22
N GLY A 215 -25.13 -31.24 -4.05
CA GLY A 215 -26.31 -30.76 -4.76
C GLY A 215 -26.62 -29.28 -4.49
N ILE A 216 -26.45 -28.78 -3.26
CA ILE A 216 -26.65 -27.35 -2.97
C ILE A 216 -25.45 -26.50 -3.41
N THR A 217 -24.22 -27.02 -3.32
CA THR A 217 -23.01 -26.27 -3.72
C THR A 217 -22.99 -26.03 -5.23
N HIS A 218 -23.32 -27.03 -6.05
CA HIS A 218 -23.39 -26.90 -7.52
C HIS A 218 -24.48 -25.92 -7.97
N ARG A 219 -25.60 -25.81 -7.25
CA ARG A 219 -26.64 -24.81 -7.53
C ARG A 219 -26.15 -23.39 -7.27
N VAL A 220 -25.43 -23.20 -6.17
CA VAL A 220 -24.77 -21.92 -5.86
C VAL A 220 -23.71 -21.61 -6.91
N LEU A 221 -22.86 -22.57 -7.26
CA LEU A 221 -21.84 -22.44 -8.30
C LEU A 221 -22.46 -22.01 -9.65
N PHE A 222 -23.59 -22.61 -10.04
CA PHE A 222 -24.32 -22.21 -11.23
C PHE A 222 -24.77 -20.74 -11.19
N LEU A 223 -25.40 -20.31 -10.09
CA LEU A 223 -25.86 -18.92 -9.95
C LEU A 223 -24.69 -17.92 -9.96
N LEU A 224 -23.57 -18.28 -9.32
CA LEU A 224 -22.35 -17.48 -9.35
C LEU A 224 -21.79 -17.37 -10.77
N ALA A 225 -21.69 -18.48 -11.49
CA ALA A 225 -21.19 -18.49 -12.86
C ALA A 225 -22.11 -17.72 -13.83
N ALA A 226 -23.42 -17.87 -13.70
CA ALA A 226 -24.39 -17.13 -14.50
C ALA A 226 -24.25 -15.61 -14.29
N ARG A 227 -24.14 -15.20 -13.02
CA ARG A 227 -24.03 -13.79 -12.64
C ARG A 227 -22.67 -13.18 -12.97
N PHE A 228 -21.59 -13.88 -12.65
CA PHE A 228 -20.23 -13.32 -12.67
C PHE A 228 -19.49 -13.58 -13.98
N SER A 229 -19.71 -14.72 -14.64
CA SER A 229 -19.06 -15.03 -15.92
C SER A 229 -19.88 -14.61 -17.14
N ARG A 230 -21.17 -14.93 -17.13
CA ARG A 230 -22.06 -14.71 -18.30
C ARG A 230 -22.90 -13.44 -18.20
N ARG A 231 -23.01 -12.87 -16.99
CA ARG A 231 -23.80 -11.67 -16.68
C ARG A 231 -25.25 -11.80 -17.16
N CYS A 232 -25.81 -13.00 -16.97
CA CYS A 232 -27.20 -13.33 -17.27
C CYS A 232 -27.91 -13.81 -15.99
N VAL A 233 -29.24 -13.90 -16.04
CA VAL A 233 -30.12 -14.33 -14.95
C VAL A 233 -30.94 -15.55 -15.38
N LEU A 234 -31.30 -16.40 -14.43
CA LEU A 234 -32.29 -17.45 -14.66
C LEU A 234 -33.71 -16.88 -14.64
N THR A 235 -34.01 -16.11 -13.59
CA THR A 235 -35.34 -15.53 -13.36
C THR A 235 -35.30 -14.01 -13.46
N SER A 236 -34.72 -13.36 -12.47
CA SER A 236 -34.47 -11.91 -12.45
C SER A 236 -33.31 -11.61 -11.51
N VAL A 237 -32.66 -10.46 -11.66
CA VAL A 237 -31.52 -10.08 -10.79
C VAL A 237 -31.90 -10.18 -9.30
N LYS A 238 -33.11 -9.75 -8.95
CA LYS A 238 -33.60 -9.74 -7.57
C LYS A 238 -33.93 -11.15 -7.07
N GLU A 239 -34.58 -11.97 -7.88
CA GLU A 239 -34.98 -13.32 -7.49
C GLU A 239 -33.80 -14.27 -7.41
N ASP A 240 -32.88 -14.21 -8.39
CA ASP A 240 -31.65 -15.00 -8.38
C ASP A 240 -30.78 -14.63 -7.17
N LYS A 241 -30.65 -13.34 -6.84
CA LYS A 241 -29.94 -12.92 -5.61
C LYS A 241 -30.65 -13.39 -4.34
N ARG A 242 -31.98 -13.34 -4.30
CA ARG A 242 -32.74 -13.86 -3.15
C ARG A 242 -32.59 -15.37 -3.01
N LEU A 243 -32.55 -16.09 -4.13
CA LEU A 243 -32.31 -17.53 -4.14
C LEU A 243 -30.90 -17.83 -3.64
N LEU A 244 -29.88 -17.12 -4.15
CA LEU A 244 -28.49 -17.25 -3.71
C LEU A 244 -28.33 -16.99 -2.20
N ASP A 245 -28.89 -15.89 -1.68
CA ASP A 245 -28.91 -15.58 -0.24
C ASP A 245 -29.56 -16.71 0.58
N LYS A 246 -30.67 -17.27 0.08
CA LYS A 246 -31.41 -18.38 0.72
C LYS A 246 -30.58 -19.67 0.73
N LEU A 247 -29.94 -20.01 -0.39
CA LEU A 247 -29.09 -21.19 -0.52
C LEU A 247 -27.86 -21.06 0.39
N CYS A 248 -27.17 -19.92 0.38
CA CYS A 248 -26.03 -19.69 1.27
C CYS A 248 -26.43 -19.69 2.75
N SER A 249 -27.61 -19.19 3.11
CA SER A 249 -28.13 -19.31 4.48
C SER A 249 -28.42 -20.76 4.88
N ARG A 250 -28.84 -21.61 3.94
CA ARG A 250 -29.03 -23.04 4.16
C ARG A 250 -27.69 -23.78 4.27
N MET A 251 -26.75 -23.50 3.38
CA MET A 251 -25.37 -24.03 3.43
C MET A 251 -24.66 -23.65 4.73
N TYR A 252 -24.91 -22.45 5.27
CA TYR A 252 -24.31 -22.06 6.55
C TYR A 252 -24.75 -22.98 7.69
N ASN A 253 -26.05 -23.32 7.72
CA ASN A 253 -26.58 -24.26 8.70
C ASN A 253 -26.07 -25.68 8.48
N GLU A 254 -25.80 -26.06 7.24
CA GLU A 254 -25.17 -27.34 6.91
C GLU A 254 -23.70 -27.38 7.34
N ALA A 255 -22.94 -26.31 7.08
CA ALA A 255 -21.56 -26.14 7.54
C ALA A 255 -21.47 -26.22 9.07
N GLU A 256 -22.38 -25.55 9.78
CA GLU A 256 -22.51 -25.66 11.24
C GLU A 256 -22.83 -27.10 11.68
N PHE A 257 -23.67 -27.82 10.93
CA PHE A 257 -23.96 -29.22 11.20
C PHE A 257 -22.73 -30.12 11.01
N ILE A 258 -21.95 -29.91 9.94
CA ILE A 258 -20.69 -30.62 9.68
C ILE A 258 -19.64 -30.28 10.76
N ALA A 259 -19.49 -29.02 11.14
CA ALA A 259 -18.58 -28.58 12.20
C ALA A 259 -18.93 -29.20 13.56
N ASN A 260 -20.23 -29.37 13.88
CA ASN A 260 -20.69 -30.06 15.09
C ASN A 260 -20.45 -31.59 15.09
N HIS A 261 -19.95 -32.14 13.98
CA HIS A 261 -19.54 -33.53 13.82
C HIS A 261 -18.07 -33.61 13.40
N ASP A 262 -17.24 -32.83 14.09
CA ASP A 262 -15.77 -32.86 14.00
C ASP A 262 -15.23 -32.65 12.59
N PHE A 263 -15.92 -31.82 11.80
CA PHE A 263 -15.54 -31.50 10.42
C PHE A 263 -15.42 -32.76 9.52
N GLY A 264 -16.25 -33.78 9.75
CA GLY A 264 -16.17 -35.08 9.07
C GLY A 264 -16.43 -35.07 7.55
N LEU A 265 -16.68 -33.91 6.94
CA LEU A 265 -16.76 -33.67 5.48
C LEU A 265 -15.95 -32.40 5.13
N PRO A 266 -14.61 -32.44 5.26
CA PRO A 266 -13.78 -31.24 5.19
C PRO A 266 -13.81 -30.58 3.81
N ASP A 267 -13.88 -31.36 2.74
CA ASP A 267 -13.97 -30.85 1.38
C ASP A 267 -15.29 -30.12 1.13
N LEU A 268 -16.42 -30.71 1.53
CA LEU A 268 -17.74 -30.09 1.37
C LEU A 268 -17.85 -28.77 2.16
N ILE A 269 -17.38 -28.73 3.41
CA ILE A 269 -17.44 -27.49 4.20
C ILE A 269 -16.48 -26.42 3.64
N MET A 270 -15.29 -26.78 3.18
CA MET A 270 -14.38 -25.84 2.50
C MET A 270 -14.99 -25.30 1.20
N GLU A 271 -15.70 -26.13 0.45
CA GLU A 271 -16.43 -25.72 -0.76
C GLU A 271 -17.57 -24.75 -0.41
N GLN A 272 -18.36 -25.06 0.62
CA GLN A 272 -19.43 -24.18 1.10
C GLN A 272 -18.90 -22.81 1.53
N ILE A 273 -17.77 -22.78 2.26
CA ILE A 273 -17.10 -21.54 2.67
C ILE A 273 -16.66 -20.77 1.43
N SER A 274 -15.98 -21.44 0.49
CA SER A 274 -15.42 -20.83 -0.72
C SER A 274 -16.50 -20.16 -1.58
N LEU A 275 -17.57 -20.89 -1.90
CA LEU A 275 -18.63 -20.41 -2.80
C LEU A 275 -19.43 -19.27 -2.18
N CYS A 276 -19.86 -19.38 -0.92
CA CYS A 276 -20.68 -18.35 -0.30
C CYS A 276 -19.85 -17.10 0.08
N ALA A 277 -18.56 -17.26 0.38
CA ALA A 277 -17.68 -16.10 0.59
C ALA A 277 -17.55 -15.24 -0.68
N LEU A 278 -17.57 -15.83 -1.89
CA LEU A 278 -17.58 -15.08 -3.16
C LEU A 278 -18.81 -14.17 -3.30
N ASP A 279 -19.95 -14.54 -2.75
CA ASP A 279 -21.15 -13.68 -2.75
C ASP A 279 -21.23 -12.73 -1.52
N GLY A 280 -20.14 -12.65 -0.74
CA GLY A 280 -19.99 -11.70 0.36
C GLY A 280 -20.52 -12.19 1.71
N HIS A 281 -20.86 -13.49 1.84
CA HIS A 281 -21.29 -14.11 3.09
C HIS A 281 -20.11 -14.34 4.05
N GLY A 282 -19.66 -13.27 4.71
CA GLY A 282 -18.51 -13.30 5.63
C GLY A 282 -18.68 -14.22 6.85
N GLN A 283 -19.91 -14.61 7.20
CA GLN A 283 -20.18 -15.51 8.33
C GLN A 283 -19.52 -16.89 8.21
N PHE A 284 -19.17 -17.34 7.01
CA PHE A 284 -18.49 -18.62 6.79
C PHE A 284 -17.01 -18.58 7.18
N LEU A 285 -16.42 -17.39 7.26
CA LEU A 285 -14.99 -17.20 7.50
C LEU A 285 -14.68 -17.13 8.99
N ARG A 286 -15.33 -17.99 9.78
CA ARG A 286 -15.06 -18.13 11.21
C ARG A 286 -13.63 -18.61 11.41
N ARG A 287 -12.91 -17.91 12.28
CA ARG A 287 -11.54 -18.22 12.68
C ARG A 287 -11.47 -19.64 13.22
N SER A 288 -12.38 -20.00 14.13
CA SER A 288 -12.47 -21.36 14.67
C SER A 288 -12.62 -22.44 13.59
N TRP A 289 -13.42 -22.20 12.55
CA TRP A 289 -13.60 -23.15 11.45
C TRP A 289 -12.37 -23.25 10.56
N ILE A 290 -11.80 -22.10 10.18
CA ILE A 290 -10.62 -22.07 9.33
C ILE A 290 -9.47 -22.77 10.05
N GLU A 291 -9.21 -22.45 11.32
CA GLU A 291 -8.15 -23.07 12.13
C GLU A 291 -8.27 -24.60 12.15
N GLU A 292 -9.47 -25.15 12.38
CA GLU A 292 -9.70 -26.61 12.35
C GLU A 292 -9.53 -27.22 10.95
N LEU A 293 -9.88 -26.50 9.90
CA LEU A 293 -9.75 -26.98 8.52
C LEU A 293 -8.29 -26.92 8.00
N LEU A 294 -7.44 -26.07 8.60
CA LEU A 294 -6.02 -26.02 8.26
C LEU A 294 -5.26 -27.32 8.60
N ASP A 295 -5.74 -28.10 9.57
CA ASP A 295 -5.15 -29.38 9.97
C ASP A 295 -5.27 -30.48 8.89
N TYR A 296 -6.10 -30.25 7.88
CA TYR A 296 -6.23 -31.11 6.71
C TYR A 296 -5.18 -30.78 5.62
N GLN A 297 -4.43 -29.68 5.76
CA GLN A 297 -3.30 -29.38 4.87
C GLN A 297 -2.10 -30.26 5.24
N THR A 298 -1.62 -31.04 4.26
CA THR A 298 -0.40 -31.84 4.42
C THR A 298 0.86 -30.96 4.50
N ALA A 299 1.97 -31.54 4.94
CA ALA A 299 3.27 -30.88 4.90
C ALA A 299 3.69 -30.44 3.48
N ALA A 300 3.22 -31.14 2.43
CA ALA A 300 3.48 -30.80 1.04
C ALA A 300 2.68 -29.58 0.56
N GLY A 301 1.59 -29.21 1.23
CA GLY A 301 0.77 -28.03 0.92
C GLY A 301 -0.59 -28.33 0.28
N CYS A 302 -0.85 -29.58 -0.11
CA CYS A 302 -2.17 -30.03 -0.57
C CYS A 302 -3.11 -30.34 0.62
N PHE A 303 -4.41 -30.48 0.36
CA PHE A 303 -5.40 -30.89 1.37
C PHE A 303 -5.85 -32.34 1.17
N ASN A 304 -6.17 -33.02 2.26
CA ASN A 304 -6.68 -34.39 2.28
C ASN A 304 -8.09 -34.46 2.93
N LEU A 305 -8.77 -35.61 2.82
CA LEU A 305 -10.04 -35.90 3.48
C LEU A 305 -9.88 -36.30 4.96
N MET A 306 -8.66 -36.68 5.35
CA MET A 306 -8.29 -37.02 6.73
C MET A 306 -7.36 -35.96 7.31
N ARG A 307 -7.46 -35.72 8.61
CA ARG A 307 -6.52 -34.86 9.35
C ARG A 307 -5.10 -35.39 9.24
N THR A 308 -4.15 -34.48 9.20
CA THR A 308 -2.73 -34.84 9.12
C THR A 308 -2.10 -34.89 10.51
N ASP A 309 -1.43 -36.00 10.85
CA ASP A 309 -0.70 -36.14 12.13
C ASP A 309 0.66 -35.41 12.11
N GLY A 310 0.89 -34.49 11.17
CA GLY A 310 2.15 -33.74 11.00
C GLY A 310 3.37 -34.56 10.54
N ASN A 311 3.29 -35.89 10.48
CA ASN A 311 4.43 -36.79 10.28
C ASN A 311 4.51 -37.48 8.91
N ASN A 312 3.69 -37.10 7.92
CA ASN A 312 3.78 -37.73 6.59
C ASN A 312 5.03 -37.24 5.85
N SER A 313 6.07 -38.07 5.89
CA SER A 313 7.34 -37.94 5.16
C SER A 313 7.12 -37.77 3.66
N ALA A 314 7.95 -36.92 3.04
CA ALA A 314 7.97 -36.63 1.60
C ALA A 314 7.82 -37.90 0.75
N ILE A 315 6.67 -38.04 0.11
CA ILE A 315 6.36 -39.18 -0.75
C ILE A 315 7.12 -39.00 -2.06
N LYS A 316 7.86 -40.02 -2.47
CA LYS A 316 8.55 -40.05 -3.76
C LYS A 316 7.51 -40.07 -4.88
N VAL A 317 7.48 -39.00 -5.65
CA VAL A 317 6.65 -38.85 -6.85
C VAL A 317 7.26 -39.65 -7.98
N ASP A 318 6.51 -40.54 -8.60
CA ASP A 318 6.88 -41.09 -9.91
C ASP A 318 6.46 -40.09 -10.99
N ASN A 319 7.43 -39.39 -11.59
CA ASN A 319 7.21 -38.32 -12.57
C ASN A 319 6.73 -38.83 -13.95
N ASN A 320 6.48 -40.14 -14.10
CA ASN A 320 6.22 -40.77 -15.40
C ASN A 320 4.74 -40.89 -15.79
N THR A 321 3.79 -40.39 -15.00
CA THR A 321 2.38 -40.36 -15.41
C THR A 321 2.06 -39.06 -16.15
N GLY A 322 1.77 -39.15 -17.45
CA GLY A 322 1.27 -38.02 -18.24
C GLY A 322 -0.02 -37.43 -17.66
N TRP A 323 -0.37 -36.23 -18.10
CA TRP A 323 -1.63 -35.55 -17.72
C TRP A 323 -2.83 -36.47 -18.03
N GLN A 324 -3.61 -36.85 -17.01
CA GLN A 324 -4.78 -37.73 -17.16
C GLN A 324 -6.06 -36.97 -16.80
N TYR A 325 -7.02 -37.00 -17.73
CA TYR A 325 -8.25 -36.22 -17.69
C TYR A 325 -9.27 -36.73 -16.65
N HIS A 326 -9.18 -38.01 -16.28
CA HIS A 326 -10.00 -38.64 -15.24
C HIS A 326 -9.16 -39.64 -14.45
N VAL A 327 -8.84 -39.31 -13.20
CA VAL A 327 -8.55 -40.34 -12.21
C VAL A 327 -9.82 -40.44 -11.37
N HIS A 328 -10.55 -41.57 -11.47
CA HIS A 328 -11.73 -41.83 -10.64
C HIS A 328 -11.42 -41.77 -9.13
N ASP A 329 -10.14 -41.92 -8.78
CA ASP A 329 -9.61 -41.50 -7.49
C ASP A 329 -9.19 -40.03 -7.60
N HIS A 330 -9.96 -39.11 -7.02
CA HIS A 330 -9.55 -37.71 -6.81
C HIS A 330 -8.28 -37.56 -5.94
N MET A 331 -7.66 -38.68 -5.60
CA MET A 331 -6.42 -38.85 -4.87
C MET A 331 -5.22 -38.81 -5.82
N ILE A 332 -4.36 -37.83 -5.61
CA ILE A 332 -3.03 -37.73 -6.25
C ILE A 332 -1.94 -38.07 -5.22
N PHE A 333 -0.77 -38.46 -5.70
CA PHE A 333 0.38 -38.86 -4.87
C PHE A 333 0.11 -40.04 -3.93
N GLY A 334 -0.44 -41.13 -4.47
CA GLY A 334 -0.63 -42.38 -3.72
C GLY A 334 -1.57 -42.25 -2.51
N GLY A 335 -2.63 -41.45 -2.62
CA GLY A 335 -3.61 -41.30 -1.53
C GLY A 335 -3.32 -40.17 -0.55
N SER A 336 -2.34 -39.31 -0.81
CA SER A 336 -1.92 -38.30 0.17
C SER A 336 -2.47 -36.90 -0.05
N CYS A 337 -2.96 -36.63 -1.26
CA CYS A 337 -3.50 -35.33 -1.64
C CYS A 337 -4.81 -35.53 -2.39
N HIS A 338 -5.85 -34.78 -2.05
CA HIS A 338 -7.13 -34.81 -2.74
C HIS A 338 -7.30 -33.55 -3.60
N THR A 339 -7.56 -33.71 -4.90
CA THR A 339 -7.62 -32.60 -5.87
C THR A 339 -8.70 -31.59 -5.51
N ARG A 340 -9.94 -32.05 -5.33
CA ARG A 340 -11.08 -31.21 -4.93
C ARG A 340 -10.82 -30.48 -3.60
N SER A 341 -10.45 -31.20 -2.53
CA SER A 341 -10.13 -30.60 -1.23
C SER A 341 -9.03 -29.55 -1.31
N THR A 342 -7.98 -29.79 -2.11
CA THR A 342 -6.89 -28.83 -2.30
C THR A 342 -7.38 -27.55 -2.97
N ALA A 343 -8.23 -27.71 -4.00
CA ALA A 343 -8.83 -26.61 -4.73
C ALA A 343 -9.69 -25.71 -3.81
N VAL A 344 -10.64 -26.31 -3.09
CA VAL A 344 -11.54 -25.57 -2.21
C VAL A 344 -10.86 -25.08 -0.93
N GLY A 345 -9.85 -25.80 -0.42
CA GLY A 345 -9.03 -25.34 0.71
C GLY A 345 -8.24 -24.09 0.36
N GLY A 346 -7.60 -24.08 -0.82
CA GLY A 346 -6.93 -22.88 -1.33
C GLY A 346 -7.88 -21.69 -1.49
N SER A 347 -9.06 -21.92 -2.08
CA SER A 347 -10.09 -20.88 -2.25
C SER A 347 -10.61 -20.32 -0.93
N MET A 348 -10.86 -21.19 0.07
CA MET A 348 -11.25 -20.80 1.42
C MET A 348 -10.21 -19.86 2.06
N ILE A 349 -8.92 -20.22 1.99
CA ILE A 349 -7.86 -19.39 2.58
C ILE A 349 -7.76 -18.05 1.87
N ALA A 350 -7.86 -18.03 0.53
CA ALA A 350 -7.87 -16.79 -0.24
C ALA A 350 -9.03 -15.89 0.18
N ALA A 351 -10.24 -16.44 0.37
CA ALA A 351 -11.39 -15.69 0.88
C ALA A 351 -11.16 -15.15 2.30
N ALA A 352 -10.53 -15.92 3.19
CA ALA A 352 -10.16 -15.47 4.54
C ALA A 352 -9.17 -14.30 4.52
N ILE A 353 -8.16 -14.37 3.65
CA ILE A 353 -7.21 -13.26 3.41
C ILE A 353 -7.95 -12.04 2.87
N SER A 354 -8.87 -12.22 1.91
CA SER A 354 -9.67 -11.13 1.36
C SER A 354 -10.52 -10.43 2.42
N VAL A 355 -11.22 -11.17 3.29
CA VAL A 355 -11.91 -10.58 4.45
C VAL A 355 -10.93 -9.85 5.34
N PHE A 356 -9.81 -10.46 5.71
CA PHE A 356 -8.84 -9.83 6.60
C PHE A 356 -8.40 -8.46 6.08
N VAL A 357 -7.90 -8.43 4.84
CA VAL A 357 -7.36 -7.21 4.26
C VAL A 357 -8.49 -6.18 4.05
N THR A 358 -9.69 -6.62 3.68
CA THR A 358 -10.81 -5.68 3.50
C THR A 358 -11.42 -5.16 4.80
N SER A 359 -11.44 -5.95 5.88
CA SER A 359 -12.06 -5.62 7.18
C SER A 359 -11.11 -4.95 8.17
N VAL A 360 -9.87 -5.43 8.32
CA VAL A 360 -8.83 -4.81 9.19
C VAL A 360 -8.50 -3.39 8.72
N LEU A 361 -8.62 -3.14 7.41
CA LEU A 361 -8.44 -1.82 6.86
C LEU A 361 -9.72 -1.00 6.85
N ALA A 362 -10.92 -1.59 6.87
CA ALA A 362 -12.13 -0.81 7.15
C ALA A 362 -12.07 -0.19 8.56
N ALA A 363 -11.52 -0.92 9.55
CA ALA A 363 -11.33 -0.40 10.91
C ALA A 363 -10.16 0.62 11.06
N ARG A 364 -9.21 0.67 10.12
CA ARG A 364 -8.20 1.76 10.03
C ARG A 364 -8.68 2.95 9.19
N VAL A 365 -9.47 2.69 8.14
CA VAL A 365 -10.07 3.72 7.26
C VAL A 365 -11.18 4.50 7.97
N THR A 366 -11.74 4.01 9.08
CA THR A 366 -12.58 4.84 9.96
C THR A 366 -11.83 5.98 10.66
N ARG A 367 -10.49 6.03 10.64
CA ARG A 367 -9.70 7.17 11.18
C ARG A 367 -9.24 8.17 10.14
N TYR A 368 -9.14 7.77 8.87
CA TYR A 368 -8.59 8.63 7.82
C TYR A 368 -9.64 9.03 6.79
N THR A 369 -9.73 10.33 6.52
CA THR A 369 -10.47 10.92 5.40
C THR A 369 -9.93 10.45 4.05
N TYR A 370 -10.75 10.54 3.00
CA TYR A 370 -10.35 10.21 1.62
C TYR A 370 -9.06 10.93 1.19
N LYS A 371 -8.88 12.20 1.59
CA LYS A 371 -7.68 12.98 1.26
C LYS A 371 -6.43 12.44 1.95
N GLN A 372 -6.52 11.97 3.19
CA GLN A 372 -5.40 11.32 3.88
C GLN A 372 -5.00 10.00 3.22
N VAL A 373 -5.97 9.21 2.77
CA VAL A 373 -5.71 7.97 2.03
C VAL A 373 -5.03 8.27 0.70
N ALA A 374 -5.45 9.30 -0.02
CA ALA A 374 -4.79 9.75 -1.25
C ALA A 374 -3.32 10.13 -1.00
N ILE A 375 -3.03 10.89 0.07
CA ILE A 375 -1.66 11.25 0.47
C ILE A 375 -0.82 10.01 0.77
N ILE A 376 -1.37 9.05 1.53
CA ILE A 376 -0.66 7.79 1.86
C ILE A 376 -0.30 7.02 0.57
N HIS A 377 -1.20 7.01 -0.42
CA HIS A 377 -0.93 6.39 -1.72
C HIS A 377 0.09 7.13 -2.58
N GLU A 378 0.38 8.38 -2.27
CA GLU A 378 1.41 9.18 -2.93
C GLU A 378 2.75 9.17 -2.19
N LEU A 379 2.94 8.43 -1.10
CA LEU A 379 4.23 8.39 -0.41
C LEU A 379 5.28 7.57 -1.20
N PRO A 380 6.57 7.98 -1.20
CA PRO A 380 7.64 7.27 -1.88
C PRO A 380 7.77 5.81 -1.47
N THR A 381 8.21 5.01 -2.42
CA THR A 381 8.45 3.58 -2.27
C THR A 381 9.93 3.26 -2.49
N ASP A 382 10.34 2.02 -2.25
CA ASP A 382 11.73 1.60 -2.47
C ASP A 382 12.17 1.76 -3.95
N THR A 383 11.23 1.71 -4.90
CA THR A 383 11.54 1.93 -6.32
C THR A 383 11.95 3.37 -6.64
N ASP A 384 11.59 4.33 -5.78
CA ASP A 384 11.93 5.75 -5.95
C ASP A 384 13.33 6.09 -5.43
N LEU A 385 13.93 5.20 -4.62
CA LEU A 385 15.20 5.43 -3.92
C LEU A 385 16.32 5.84 -4.88
N ASP A 386 16.51 5.03 -5.93
CA ASP A 386 17.59 5.20 -6.88
C ASP A 386 17.43 6.47 -7.73
N LYS A 387 16.17 6.82 -8.07
CA LYS A 387 15.83 8.10 -8.71
C LYS A 387 16.27 9.26 -7.84
N TYR A 388 15.86 9.29 -6.57
CA TYR A 388 16.11 10.42 -5.67
C TYR A 388 17.59 10.54 -5.33
N MET A 389 18.29 9.41 -5.15
CA MET A 389 19.74 9.41 -4.93
C MET A 389 20.52 9.98 -6.12
N ARG A 390 20.16 9.63 -7.37
CA ARG A 390 20.84 10.19 -8.56
C ARG A 390 20.71 11.71 -8.64
N VAL A 391 19.51 12.23 -8.36
CA VAL A 391 19.25 13.68 -8.39
C VAL A 391 20.07 14.38 -7.30
N LEU A 392 20.13 13.81 -6.09
CA LEU A 392 20.94 14.33 -4.98
C LEU A 392 22.44 14.29 -5.28
N GLU A 393 22.94 13.18 -5.84
CA GLU A 393 24.34 13.02 -6.23
C GLU A 393 24.76 14.06 -7.27
N LYS A 394 23.89 14.33 -8.25
CA LYS A 394 24.13 15.34 -9.28
C LYS A 394 24.23 16.75 -8.68
N ALA A 395 23.33 17.10 -7.75
CA ALA A 395 23.38 18.37 -7.03
C ALA A 395 24.63 18.47 -6.15
N MET A 396 24.97 17.41 -5.42
CA MET A 396 26.16 17.35 -4.57
C MET A 396 27.45 17.51 -5.37
N PHE A 397 27.54 16.84 -6.51
CA PHE A 397 28.68 16.93 -7.42
C PHE A 397 28.88 18.36 -7.92
N PHE A 398 27.79 19.01 -8.37
CA PHE A 398 27.82 20.41 -8.77
C PHE A 398 28.33 21.31 -7.63
N VAL A 399 27.74 21.20 -6.43
CA VAL A 399 28.13 22.03 -5.30
C VAL A 399 29.59 21.82 -4.93
N ASN A 400 30.07 20.58 -4.93
CA ASN A 400 31.45 20.29 -4.54
C ASN A 400 32.47 20.92 -5.51
N ILE A 401 32.22 20.83 -6.83
CA ILE A 401 33.09 21.46 -7.84
C ILE A 401 33.05 22.98 -7.74
N HIS A 402 31.88 23.55 -7.47
CA HIS A 402 31.66 24.99 -7.48
C HIS A 402 31.62 25.62 -6.08
N LYS A 403 32.14 24.93 -5.06
CA LYS A 403 32.08 25.39 -3.65
C LYS A 403 32.75 26.76 -3.42
N TYR A 404 33.66 27.15 -4.30
CA TYR A 404 34.32 28.47 -4.29
C TYR A 404 33.46 29.61 -4.84
N TYR A 405 32.32 29.31 -5.48
CA TYR A 405 31.44 30.29 -6.12
C TYR A 405 30.08 30.41 -5.42
N VAL A 406 29.78 29.50 -4.49
CA VAL A 406 28.53 29.45 -3.73
C VAL A 406 28.62 30.29 -2.45
N ASP A 407 27.49 30.89 -2.10
CA ASP A 407 27.34 31.72 -0.91
C ASP A 407 26.92 30.89 0.32
N MET A 408 26.85 31.55 1.47
CA MET A 408 26.51 30.93 2.74
C MET A 408 25.04 30.45 2.82
N HIS A 409 24.14 30.91 1.96
CA HIS A 409 22.73 30.46 1.98
C HIS A 409 22.60 28.97 1.62
N LEU A 410 23.57 28.41 0.89
CA LEU A 410 23.64 26.98 0.60
C LEU A 410 24.01 26.15 1.84
N SER A 411 24.77 26.72 2.78
CA SER A 411 25.37 25.97 3.89
C SER A 411 24.34 25.26 4.78
N PHE A 412 23.19 25.88 5.03
CA PHE A 412 22.13 25.28 5.84
C PHE A 412 21.52 24.05 5.16
N GLY A 413 21.27 24.10 3.85
CA GLY A 413 20.77 22.94 3.10
C GLY A 413 21.76 21.77 3.08
N ILE A 414 23.06 22.07 2.96
CA ILE A 414 24.13 21.05 3.08
C ILE A 414 24.18 20.46 4.48
N PHE A 415 24.05 21.29 5.52
CA PHE A 415 23.98 20.84 6.91
C PHE A 415 22.79 19.90 7.14
N LEU A 416 21.59 20.26 6.71
CA LEU A 416 20.42 19.38 6.79
C LEU A 416 20.64 18.07 6.03
N THR A 417 21.33 18.12 4.89
CA THR A 417 21.71 16.92 4.13
C THR A 417 22.64 16.02 4.91
N ASN A 418 23.70 16.58 5.52
CA ASN A 418 24.64 15.83 6.36
C ASN A 418 23.92 15.15 7.53
N VAL A 419 23.12 15.90 8.30
CA VAL A 419 22.39 15.41 9.49
C VAL A 419 21.46 14.25 9.13
N ASN A 420 20.70 14.36 8.03
CA ASN A 420 19.82 13.27 7.58
C ASN A 420 20.61 12.04 7.11
N ILE A 421 21.72 12.21 6.38
CA ILE A 421 22.57 11.07 5.97
C ILE A 421 23.14 10.35 7.20
N ARG A 422 23.72 11.08 8.16
CA ARG A 422 24.25 10.46 9.39
C ARG A 422 23.16 9.74 10.19
N ALA A 423 21.95 10.28 10.23
CA ALA A 423 20.82 9.60 10.86
C ALA A 423 20.47 8.29 10.14
N MET A 424 20.47 8.28 8.81
CA MET A 424 20.25 7.08 8.00
C MET A 424 21.32 6.00 8.20
N MET A 425 22.59 6.40 8.38
CA MET A 425 23.71 5.47 8.58
C MET A 425 23.59 4.62 9.86
N LYS A 426 22.68 4.97 10.77
CA LYS A 426 22.37 4.17 11.97
C LYS A 426 21.48 2.95 11.67
N TYR A 427 20.84 2.89 10.51
CA TYR A 427 19.96 1.78 10.11
C TYR A 427 20.70 0.68 9.35
N ARG A 428 20.08 -0.50 9.27
CA ARG A 428 20.58 -1.65 8.49
C ARG A 428 20.22 -1.49 7.01
N ILE A 429 20.98 -0.63 6.33
CA ILE A 429 20.87 -0.40 4.89
C ILE A 429 21.73 -1.39 4.07
N SER A 430 21.31 -1.66 2.83
CA SER A 430 22.06 -2.48 1.89
C SER A 430 23.41 -1.83 1.54
N GLU A 431 24.42 -2.65 1.23
CA GLU A 431 25.78 -2.17 0.98
C GLU A 431 25.90 -1.20 -0.22
N PRO A 432 25.16 -1.37 -1.33
CA PRO A 432 25.15 -0.39 -2.42
C PRO A 432 24.61 0.98 -1.97
N VAL A 433 23.54 1.01 -1.17
CA VAL A 433 22.96 2.25 -0.64
C VAL A 433 23.92 2.89 0.37
N ARG A 434 24.50 2.09 1.26
CA ARG A 434 25.49 2.55 2.25
C ARG A 434 26.70 3.21 1.60
N THR A 435 27.25 2.59 0.56
CA THR A 435 28.42 3.12 -0.17
C THR A 435 28.11 4.50 -0.75
N ARG A 436 26.98 4.63 -1.45
CA ARG A 436 26.55 5.91 -2.05
C ARG A 436 26.27 6.98 -0.99
N LEU A 437 25.59 6.64 0.11
CA LEU A 437 25.38 7.55 1.24
C LEU A 437 26.71 7.96 1.90
N GLY A 438 27.68 7.05 2.00
CA GLY A 438 29.02 7.34 2.49
C GLY A 438 29.76 8.36 1.62
N HIS A 439 29.67 8.23 0.29
CA HIS A 439 30.26 9.20 -0.64
C HIS A 439 29.60 10.59 -0.52
N LEU A 440 28.27 10.62 -0.43
CA LEU A 440 27.54 11.87 -0.19
C LEU A 440 27.93 12.51 1.15
N LEU A 441 28.10 11.71 2.21
CA LEU A 441 28.52 12.19 3.52
C LEU A 441 29.89 12.87 3.46
N LEU A 442 30.88 12.22 2.85
CA LEU A 442 32.22 12.80 2.69
C LEU A 442 32.18 14.14 1.94
N ASN A 443 31.38 14.24 0.88
CA ASN A 443 31.19 15.49 0.14
C ASN A 443 30.56 16.58 1.03
N THR A 444 29.51 16.25 1.80
CA THR A 444 28.90 17.23 2.71
C THR A 444 29.87 17.72 3.78
N GLU A 445 30.70 16.84 4.34
CA GLU A 445 31.69 17.20 5.36
C GLU A 445 32.74 18.17 4.81
N ASP A 446 33.28 17.88 3.61
CA ASP A 446 34.26 18.75 2.93
C ASP A 446 33.68 20.14 2.61
N ILE A 447 32.42 20.19 2.13
CA ILE A 447 31.73 21.45 1.85
C ILE A 447 31.47 22.25 3.13
N LEU A 448 31.00 21.61 4.21
CA LEU A 448 30.75 22.27 5.49
C LEU A 448 32.05 22.79 6.13
N GLU A 449 33.14 22.01 6.07
CA GLU A 449 34.45 22.44 6.54
C GLU A 449 34.96 23.66 5.76
N TYR A 450 34.77 23.68 4.43
CA TYR A 450 35.08 24.84 3.60
C TYR A 450 34.32 26.08 4.04
N PHE A 451 33.00 26.00 4.22
CA PHE A 451 32.19 27.14 4.67
C PHE A 451 32.64 27.65 6.04
N TYR A 452 32.90 26.74 6.98
CA TYR A 452 33.38 27.08 8.31
C TYR A 452 34.72 27.83 8.27
N LYS A 453 35.72 27.32 7.54
CA LYS A 453 37.01 27.99 7.35
C LYS A 453 36.87 29.34 6.68
N THR A 454 35.98 29.45 5.70
CA THR A 454 35.73 30.70 4.96
C THR A 454 35.18 31.78 5.89
N VAL A 455 34.24 31.44 6.77
CA VAL A 455 33.70 32.39 7.76
C VAL A 455 34.74 32.78 8.80
N LEU A 456 35.55 31.82 9.26
CA LEU A 456 36.67 32.08 10.17
C LEU A 456 37.75 32.99 9.56
N ASN A 457 37.90 33.03 8.24
CA ASN A 457 38.89 33.87 7.56
C ASN A 457 38.34 35.23 7.13
N HIS A 458 37.03 35.47 7.29
CA HIS A 458 36.41 36.72 6.84
C HIS A 458 36.62 37.90 7.80
N LYS A 459 36.31 39.12 7.33
CA LYS A 459 36.47 40.38 8.10
C LYS A 459 35.77 40.29 9.47
N LYS A 460 36.38 40.89 10.48
CA LYS A 460 35.96 40.80 11.89
C LYS A 460 34.48 41.14 12.11
N GLU A 461 33.95 42.16 11.44
CA GLU A 461 32.55 42.60 11.57
C GLU A 461 31.54 41.53 11.13
N HIS A 462 31.76 40.94 9.95
CA HIS A 462 30.89 39.87 9.42
C HIS A 462 31.03 38.59 10.27
N ARG A 463 32.24 38.31 10.75
CA ARG A 463 32.52 37.18 11.64
C ARG A 463 31.73 37.26 12.95
N MET A 464 31.61 38.45 13.55
CA MET A 464 30.87 38.65 14.82
C MET A 464 29.37 38.37 14.66
N MET A 465 28.79 38.66 13.49
CA MET A 465 27.37 38.42 13.24
C MET A 465 27.07 36.96 12.89
N LEU A 466 27.99 36.25 12.24
CA LEU A 466 27.64 34.99 11.58
C LEU A 466 28.15 33.75 12.28
N LEU A 467 29.25 33.85 13.04
CA LEU A 467 29.67 32.76 13.91
C LEU A 467 28.58 32.33 14.91
N PRO A 468 27.82 33.26 15.54
CA PRO A 468 26.69 32.88 16.37
C PRO A 468 25.66 32.07 15.57
N ILE A 469 25.18 32.58 14.43
CA ILE A 469 24.17 31.87 13.62
C ILE A 469 24.66 30.50 13.17
N LEU A 470 25.90 30.40 12.67
CA LEU A 470 26.49 29.12 12.29
C LEU A 470 26.58 28.16 13.47
N SER A 471 26.83 28.64 14.69
CA SER A 471 26.87 27.77 15.87
C SER A 471 25.52 27.11 16.21
N LEU A 472 24.41 27.53 15.60
CA LEU A 472 23.13 26.80 15.64
C LEU A 472 23.15 25.55 14.75
N TYR A 473 24.03 25.51 13.75
CA TYR A 473 24.11 24.53 12.68
C TYR A 473 25.46 23.81 12.60
N MET A 474 26.27 23.85 13.68
CA MET A 474 27.58 23.17 13.72
C MET A 474 27.57 21.91 14.60
N ASN A 475 26.58 21.75 15.48
CA ASN A 475 26.49 20.58 16.36
C ASN A 475 25.55 19.52 15.77
N GLU A 476 26.04 18.78 14.78
CA GLU A 476 25.30 17.71 14.11
C GLU A 476 24.77 16.67 15.09
N THR A 477 25.52 16.34 16.14
CA THR A 477 25.15 15.30 17.12
C THR A 477 23.85 15.64 17.84
N MET A 478 23.67 16.90 18.23
CA MET A 478 22.43 17.33 18.88
C MET A 478 21.23 17.24 17.94
N TRP A 479 21.39 17.74 16.71
CA TRP A 479 20.32 17.66 15.70
C TRP A 479 19.91 16.22 15.40
N ILE A 480 20.89 15.33 15.19
CA ILE A 480 20.64 13.90 14.94
C ILE A 480 19.87 13.25 16.09
N SER A 481 20.14 13.65 17.34
CA SER A 481 19.46 13.09 18.51
C SER A 481 17.98 13.52 18.64
N LYS A 482 17.62 14.66 18.05
CA LYS A 482 16.27 15.25 18.11
C LYS A 482 15.44 15.00 16.85
N LEU A 483 16.07 14.50 15.77
CA LEU A 483 15.36 14.06 14.57
C LEU A 483 14.28 13.04 14.90
N ARG A 484 13.05 13.33 14.44
CA ARG A 484 11.90 12.45 14.66
C ARG A 484 11.75 11.50 13.49
N LYS A 485 11.46 10.23 13.78
CA LYS A 485 11.11 9.26 12.74
C LYS A 485 9.84 9.69 12.03
N PHE A 486 9.74 9.40 10.74
CA PHE A 486 8.51 9.67 10.00
C PHE A 486 7.32 8.93 10.60
N ASN A 487 6.21 9.66 10.79
CA ASN A 487 5.01 9.14 11.43
C ASN A 487 3.76 9.52 10.63
N THR A 488 3.07 8.51 10.10
CA THR A 488 1.81 8.70 9.37
C THR A 488 0.61 9.03 10.26
N ASP A 489 0.72 8.87 11.58
CA ASP A 489 -0.33 9.32 12.50
C ASP A 489 -0.43 10.85 12.55
N LEU A 490 0.63 11.58 12.19
CA LEU A 490 0.62 13.04 12.08
C LEU A 490 -0.29 13.56 10.94
N LEU A 491 -0.75 12.68 10.05
CA LEU A 491 -1.81 13.03 9.12
C LEU A 491 -3.11 13.36 9.87
N ASN A 492 -3.37 12.77 11.04
CA ASN A 492 -4.61 12.99 11.80
C ASN A 492 -4.68 14.36 12.47
N VAL A 493 -3.53 14.99 12.75
CA VAL A 493 -3.50 16.35 13.31
C VAL A 493 -3.63 17.43 12.24
N THR A 494 -3.43 17.06 10.98
CA THR A 494 -3.55 18.00 9.86
C THR A 494 -5.00 18.08 9.39
N LYS A 495 -5.60 19.26 9.47
CA LYS A 495 -6.89 19.53 8.81
C LYS A 495 -6.63 19.79 7.33
N TYR A 496 -7.34 19.07 6.47
CA TYR A 496 -7.21 19.19 5.02
C TYR A 496 -8.35 20.01 4.43
N TYR A 497 -7.99 20.90 3.51
CA TYR A 497 -8.92 21.84 2.90
C TYR A 497 -9.11 21.55 1.41
N PHE A 498 -10.28 21.91 0.87
CA PHE A 498 -10.48 21.95 -0.57
C PHE A 498 -9.90 23.25 -1.14
N ARG A 499 -9.69 23.27 -2.46
CA ARG A 499 -9.11 24.41 -3.20
C ARG A 499 -9.74 25.76 -2.84
N LYS A 500 -11.08 25.82 -2.78
CA LYS A 500 -11.81 27.05 -2.46
C LYS A 500 -11.51 27.53 -1.03
N ASP A 501 -11.45 26.61 -0.07
CA ASP A 501 -11.18 26.95 1.33
C ASP A 501 -9.73 27.40 1.54
N LEU A 502 -8.80 26.95 0.70
CA LEU A 502 -7.40 27.40 0.73
C LEU A 502 -7.26 28.86 0.28
N GLU A 503 -7.98 29.28 -0.77
CA GLU A 503 -8.01 30.68 -1.21
C GLU A 503 -8.63 31.61 -0.16
N ASP A 504 -9.65 31.13 0.57
CA ASP A 504 -10.24 31.87 1.68
C ASP A 504 -9.27 31.99 2.87
N ARG A 505 -8.40 30.99 3.06
CA ARG A 505 -7.41 30.97 4.16
C ARG A 505 -6.16 31.79 3.88
N PHE A 506 -5.57 31.68 2.69
CA PHE A 506 -4.26 32.26 2.35
C PHE A 506 -4.35 33.49 1.44
N LEU A 507 -5.55 34.02 1.20
CA LEU A 507 -5.84 35.03 0.18
C LEU A 507 -5.77 34.44 -1.23
N LYS A 508 -6.32 35.19 -2.20
CA LYS A 508 -6.15 34.87 -3.62
C LYS A 508 -4.70 35.05 -4.03
N TRP A 509 -4.25 34.22 -4.98
CA TRP A 509 -2.83 34.12 -5.36
C TRP A 509 -2.10 35.46 -5.57
N PRO A 510 -2.63 36.47 -6.30
CA PRO A 510 -1.92 37.74 -6.44
C PRO A 510 -1.68 38.48 -5.12
N LYS A 511 -2.65 38.43 -4.19
CA LYS A 511 -2.53 39.05 -2.86
C LYS A 511 -1.65 38.22 -1.93
N TYR A 512 -1.71 36.89 -2.04
CA TYR A 512 -0.81 36.00 -1.33
C TYR A 512 0.66 36.28 -1.70
N ILE A 513 0.95 36.43 -3.01
CA ILE A 513 2.30 36.80 -3.45
C ILE A 513 2.71 38.17 -2.91
N GLU A 514 1.81 39.17 -2.94
CA GLU A 514 2.09 40.48 -2.36
C GLU A 514 2.37 40.41 -0.85
N SER A 515 1.65 39.56 -0.10
CA SER A 515 1.84 39.44 1.35
C SER A 515 3.17 38.76 1.71
N ILE A 516 3.58 37.72 0.97
CA ILE A 516 4.87 37.05 1.22
C ILE A 516 6.07 37.83 0.65
N SER A 517 5.86 38.70 -0.34
CA SER A 517 6.91 39.54 -0.95
C SER A 517 7.07 40.90 -0.25
N GLY A 518 6.08 41.32 0.54
CA GLY A 518 6.01 42.64 1.15
C GLY A 518 6.70 42.72 2.51
N LYS A 519 7.52 43.75 2.73
CA LYS A 519 8.05 44.20 4.05
C LYS A 519 6.96 44.69 5.03
N ARG A 520 5.70 44.25 4.89
CA ARG A 520 4.52 44.95 5.42
C ARG A 520 3.72 44.25 6.51
N GLU A 521 4.13 43.08 7.01
CA GLU A 521 3.40 42.44 8.10
C GLU A 521 4.06 42.71 9.46
N ASP A 522 3.32 43.47 10.28
CA ASP A 522 3.55 43.73 11.70
C ASP A 522 3.10 42.49 12.53
N PRO A 523 3.85 42.00 13.53
CA PRO A 523 5.15 42.45 13.99
C PRO A 523 6.27 42.12 13.00
N ASN A 524 6.77 43.15 12.33
CA ASN A 524 7.97 43.10 11.51
C ASN A 524 9.14 43.04 12.51
N PRO A 525 9.83 41.91 12.67
CA PRO A 525 10.93 41.85 13.60
C PRO A 525 11.96 42.91 13.21
N THR A 526 12.41 43.67 14.19
CA THR A 526 13.77 44.21 14.19
C THR A 526 14.67 43.02 13.81
N ASN A 527 15.16 43.03 12.56
CA ASN A 527 15.73 41.95 11.73
C ASN A 527 15.57 40.51 12.25
N GLU A 528 14.92 39.62 11.50
CA GLU A 528 14.91 38.16 11.72
C GLU A 528 16.30 37.59 12.11
N GLU A 529 17.34 38.08 11.44
CA GLU A 529 18.75 37.76 11.72
C GLU A 529 19.16 38.12 13.16
N ASP A 530 18.66 39.23 13.72
CA ASP A 530 18.87 39.60 15.12
C ASP A 530 18.25 38.56 16.05
N CYS A 531 17.05 38.06 15.73
CA CYS A 531 16.41 37.02 16.53
C CYS A 531 17.18 35.69 16.50
N PHE A 532 17.71 35.28 15.34
CA PHE A 532 18.60 34.12 15.27
C PHE A 532 19.93 34.35 16.00
N ASN A 533 20.48 35.55 15.92
CA ASN A 533 21.68 35.93 16.67
C ASN A 533 21.48 35.86 18.19
N GLN A 534 20.35 36.35 18.69
CA GLN A 534 20.00 36.28 20.11
C GLN A 534 19.77 34.83 20.55
N LEU A 535 19.10 34.02 19.73
CA LEU A 535 18.96 32.58 19.99
C LEU A 535 20.33 31.89 20.05
N ALA A 536 21.23 32.23 19.13
CA ALA A 536 22.58 31.70 19.11
C ALA A 536 23.42 32.07 20.32
N GLN A 537 23.13 33.18 21.01
CA GLN A 537 23.84 33.56 22.24
C GLN A 537 23.41 32.74 23.46
N ASN A 538 22.32 31.98 23.37
CA ASN A 538 21.92 31.09 24.45
C ASN A 538 22.93 29.93 24.61
N PRO A 539 23.19 29.48 25.86
CA PRO A 539 24.04 28.33 26.10
C PRO A 539 23.42 27.05 25.54
N VAL A 540 24.27 26.08 25.19
CA VAL A 540 23.83 24.73 24.88
C VAL A 540 23.53 23.99 26.19
N ASN A 541 22.27 23.62 26.40
CA ASN A 541 21.87 22.89 27.61
C ASN A 541 22.07 21.39 27.39
N ASN A 542 22.83 20.73 28.27
CA ASN A 542 23.17 19.32 28.09
C ASN A 542 22.40 18.36 29.01
N ASN A 543 21.59 18.84 29.98
CA ASN A 543 20.93 17.96 30.98
C ASN A 543 19.89 18.63 31.93
N SER A 544 19.20 19.71 31.56
CA SER A 544 18.17 20.28 32.46
C SER A 544 16.77 20.08 31.90
N GLU A 545 15.92 19.37 32.65
CA GLU A 545 14.49 19.43 32.45
C GLU A 545 14.07 20.92 32.50
N GLN A 546 13.50 21.42 31.40
CA GLN A 546 12.88 22.75 31.26
C GLN A 546 13.81 23.99 31.14
N ALA A 547 14.97 23.91 30.49
CA ALA A 547 15.70 25.14 30.11
C ALA A 547 14.84 26.02 29.18
N VAL A 548 14.74 27.33 29.46
CA VAL A 548 14.01 28.30 28.64
C VAL A 548 15.01 29.18 27.90
N CYS A 549 14.80 29.40 26.59
CA CYS A 549 15.65 30.28 25.80
C CYS A 549 15.41 31.74 26.20
N HIS A 550 16.46 32.49 26.48
CA HIS A 550 16.41 33.93 26.71
C HIS A 550 16.36 34.64 25.35
N LEU A 551 15.17 35.10 24.97
CA LEU A 551 14.93 35.86 23.75
C LEU A 551 14.30 37.23 24.09
N PRO A 552 14.62 38.29 23.34
CA PRO A 552 13.89 39.55 23.46
C PRO A 552 12.38 39.36 23.27
N PHE A 553 11.59 40.24 23.90
CA PHE A 553 10.13 40.18 23.81
C PHE A 553 9.65 40.22 22.35
N SER A 554 10.28 41.02 21.49
CA SER A 554 9.98 41.09 20.05
C SER A 554 10.11 39.73 19.35
N CYS A 555 11.21 39.00 19.58
CA CYS A 555 11.44 37.68 19.00
C CYS A 555 10.46 36.63 19.56
N SER A 556 10.23 36.65 20.87
CA SER A 556 9.25 35.76 21.51
C SER A 556 7.83 36.01 20.98
N ASN A 557 7.47 37.28 20.76
CA ASN A 557 6.19 37.68 20.20
C ASN A 557 6.05 37.27 18.74
N PHE A 558 7.10 37.43 17.92
CA PHE A 558 7.14 36.96 16.53
C PHE A 558 6.88 35.45 16.43
N ILE A 559 7.51 34.64 17.28
CA ILE A 559 7.33 33.19 17.26
C ILE A 559 5.88 32.81 17.61
N ARG A 560 5.26 33.50 18.58
CA ARG A 560 3.90 33.20 19.05
C ARG A 560 2.80 33.74 18.16
N HIS A 561 2.98 34.96 17.65
CA HIS A 561 1.91 35.77 17.04
C HIS A 561 2.28 36.35 15.68
N GLY A 562 3.41 35.94 15.10
CA GLY A 562 3.74 36.29 13.71
C GLY A 562 2.75 35.68 12.73
N SER A 563 2.86 36.09 11.48
CA SER A 563 1.97 35.63 10.40
C SER A 563 1.95 34.10 10.26
N ASP A 564 0.78 33.56 9.91
CA ASP A 564 0.52 32.12 9.72
C ASP A 564 0.64 31.69 8.24
N HIS A 565 1.42 32.43 7.45
CA HIS A 565 1.74 32.13 6.05
C HIS A 565 3.12 32.69 5.66
N GLY A 566 3.65 32.23 4.53
CA GLY A 566 4.86 32.70 3.89
C GLY A 566 6.17 32.40 4.62
N TYR A 567 7.18 33.21 4.31
CA TYR A 567 8.48 33.14 4.95
C TYR A 567 8.41 33.36 6.46
N ASN A 568 7.48 34.20 6.94
CA ASN A 568 7.25 34.42 8.37
C ASN A 568 6.90 33.12 9.11
N MET A 569 5.93 32.34 8.60
CA MET A 569 5.57 31.06 9.21
C MET A 569 6.71 30.05 9.17
N LYS A 570 7.43 29.96 8.03
CA LYS A 570 8.62 29.10 7.89
C LYS A 570 9.71 29.47 8.90
N ASN A 571 9.97 30.76 9.09
CA ASN A 571 11.00 31.25 10.00
C ASN A 571 10.63 31.04 11.47
N ARG A 572 9.34 31.18 11.83
CA ARG A 572 8.84 30.80 13.16
C ARG A 572 9.13 29.32 13.45
N LEU A 573 8.85 28.43 12.50
CA LEU A 573 9.18 27.01 12.64
C LEU A 573 10.68 26.78 12.81
N LEU A 574 11.51 27.38 11.95
CA LEU A 574 12.97 27.25 12.02
C LEU A 574 13.53 27.72 13.36
N MET A 575 13.03 28.81 13.93
CA MET A 575 13.45 29.28 15.26
C MET A 575 13.14 28.27 16.37
N VAL A 576 11.94 27.68 16.36
CA VAL A 576 11.55 26.66 17.36
C VAL A 576 12.39 25.40 17.18
N ILE A 577 12.65 24.97 15.95
CA ILE A 577 13.57 23.86 15.64
C ILE A 577 14.97 24.18 16.16
N ALA A 578 15.53 25.36 15.87
CA ALA A 578 16.88 25.71 16.30
C ALA A 578 17.01 25.79 17.83
N ALA A 579 15.98 26.27 18.54
CA ALA A 579 15.97 26.25 20.00
C ALA A 579 16.01 24.82 20.57
N GLU A 580 15.18 23.93 20.04
CA GLU A 580 15.12 22.54 20.51
C GLU A 580 16.35 21.72 20.06
N PHE A 581 16.78 21.87 18.81
CA PHE A 581 17.78 21.00 18.19
C PHE A 581 19.21 21.49 18.44
N ALA A 582 19.44 22.80 18.56
CA ALA A 582 20.77 23.38 18.70
C ALA A 582 21.10 23.90 20.11
N ARG A 583 20.08 24.22 20.91
CA ARG A 583 20.24 24.80 22.25
C ARG A 583 19.59 23.99 23.36
N ASP A 584 18.75 23.02 23.00
CA ASP A 584 17.94 22.21 23.91
C ASP A 584 17.19 23.07 24.93
N CYS A 585 16.49 24.11 24.45
CA CYS A 585 15.68 25.01 25.28
C CYS A 585 14.27 25.24 24.69
N ALA A 586 13.32 25.55 25.57
CA ALA A 586 11.94 25.89 25.24
C ALA A 586 11.79 27.38 24.95
N ILE A 587 10.98 27.73 23.94
CA ILE A 587 10.68 29.14 23.57
C ILE A 587 9.42 29.67 24.30
N GLY A 588 8.69 28.81 25.02
CA GLY A 588 7.42 29.15 25.67
C GLY A 588 7.27 28.59 27.08
N LEU A 589 6.42 29.24 27.90
CA LEU A 589 6.08 28.81 29.26
C LEU A 589 4.80 27.93 29.32
N ASN A 590 3.96 27.95 28.27
CA ASN A 590 2.59 27.41 28.35
C ASN A 590 2.33 26.20 27.43
N LYS A 591 3.24 25.87 26.50
CA LYS A 591 3.05 24.83 25.49
C LYS A 591 4.38 24.21 25.14
N GLU A 592 4.43 22.89 24.98
CA GLU A 592 5.67 22.20 24.60
C GLU A 592 6.08 22.60 23.18
N ASN A 593 7.38 22.79 22.94
CA ASN A 593 7.92 23.09 21.61
C ASN A 593 7.42 22.10 20.55
N LYS A 594 7.26 20.82 20.94
CA LYS A 594 6.70 19.76 20.09
C LYS A 594 5.31 20.10 19.55
N GLU A 595 4.40 20.55 20.42
CA GLU A 595 3.04 20.88 19.99
C GLU A 595 3.04 22.10 19.07
N ILE A 596 3.87 23.11 19.35
CA ILE A 596 4.01 24.30 18.50
C ILE A 596 4.50 23.88 17.10
N MET A 597 5.52 23.02 17.04
CA MET A 597 6.06 22.51 15.79
C MET A 597 5.05 21.70 14.98
N ASP A 598 4.30 20.81 15.64
CA ASP A 598 3.29 19.97 14.97
C ASP A 598 2.13 20.84 14.42
N GLU A 599 1.71 21.88 15.14
CA GLU A 599 0.69 22.85 14.69
C GLU A 599 1.16 23.73 13.53
N LEU A 600 2.39 24.22 13.60
CA LEU A 600 3.00 24.98 12.50
C LEU A 600 3.11 24.09 11.26
N CYS A 601 3.60 22.86 11.38
CA CYS A 601 3.70 21.94 10.24
C CYS A 601 2.34 21.54 9.66
N ALA A 602 1.29 21.41 10.47
CA ALA A 602 -0.07 21.20 9.98
C ALA A 602 -0.60 22.40 9.17
N THR A 603 -0.23 23.63 9.54
CA THR A 603 -0.60 24.84 8.79
C THR A 603 0.25 25.01 7.54
N ILE A 604 1.56 24.81 7.65
CA ILE A 604 2.52 24.78 6.54
C ILE A 604 2.10 23.76 5.48
N TYR A 605 1.57 22.59 5.86
CA TYR A 605 1.10 21.61 4.88
C TYR A 605 0.01 22.18 3.98
N ASN A 606 -0.93 22.95 4.56
CA ASN A 606 -2.01 23.54 3.79
C ASN A 606 -1.53 24.68 2.89
N GLU A 607 -0.51 25.42 3.31
CA GLU A 607 0.14 26.41 2.46
C GLU A 607 0.94 25.74 1.33
N ALA A 608 1.68 24.67 1.62
CA ALA A 608 2.38 23.88 0.62
C ALA A 608 1.41 23.31 -0.42
N GLU A 609 0.24 22.82 0.00
CA GLU A 609 -0.84 22.40 -0.89
C GLU A 609 -1.34 23.56 -1.76
N TYR A 610 -1.45 24.77 -1.19
CA TYR A 610 -1.86 25.97 -1.91
C TYR A 610 -0.82 26.37 -2.97
N ILE A 611 0.48 26.37 -2.62
CA ILE A 611 1.59 26.64 -3.55
C ILE A 611 1.66 25.58 -4.65
N ALA A 612 1.53 24.30 -4.32
CA ALA A 612 1.53 23.19 -5.29
C ALA A 612 0.36 23.31 -6.28
N TYR A 613 -0.81 23.72 -5.80
CA TYR A 613 -1.98 23.97 -6.64
C TYR A 613 -1.78 25.16 -7.61
N HIS A 614 -0.86 26.08 -7.30
CA HIS A 614 -0.43 27.17 -8.18
C HIS A 614 0.87 26.85 -8.93
N ASP A 615 1.01 25.61 -9.37
CA ASP A 615 2.11 25.11 -10.21
C ASP A 615 3.51 25.26 -9.59
N PHE A 616 3.60 25.25 -8.25
CA PHE A 616 4.86 25.41 -7.52
C PHE A 616 5.59 26.72 -7.83
N ARG A 617 4.87 27.80 -8.14
CA ARG A 617 5.45 29.12 -8.46
C ARG A 617 6.35 29.70 -7.36
N GLU A 618 6.14 29.30 -6.11
CA GLU A 618 7.00 29.64 -4.96
C GLU A 618 7.81 28.41 -4.50
N ALA A 619 8.57 27.81 -5.42
CA ALA A 619 9.33 26.59 -5.21
C ALA A 619 10.31 26.67 -4.02
N SER A 620 10.99 27.80 -3.83
CA SER A 620 11.92 27.99 -2.69
C SER A 620 11.20 27.78 -1.36
N LEU A 621 10.07 28.48 -1.17
CA LEU A 621 9.31 28.45 0.07
C LEU A 621 8.79 27.04 0.38
N ILE A 622 8.19 26.36 -0.61
CA ILE A 622 7.66 25.01 -0.40
C ILE A 622 8.78 23.98 -0.15
N MET A 623 9.95 24.11 -0.79
CA MET A 623 11.10 23.22 -0.53
C MET A 623 11.61 23.38 0.90
N GLU A 624 11.75 24.62 1.40
CA GLU A 624 12.15 24.89 2.78
C GLU A 624 11.13 24.34 3.78
N GLN A 625 9.84 24.54 3.50
CA GLN A 625 8.75 24.00 4.32
C GLN A 625 8.79 22.47 4.41
N ILE A 626 8.96 21.79 3.28
CA ILE A 626 9.12 20.34 3.22
C ILE A 626 10.36 19.91 4.01
N ALA A 627 11.50 20.58 3.78
CA ALA A 627 12.76 20.26 4.45
C ALA A 627 12.62 20.36 5.97
N LEU A 628 12.05 21.44 6.52
CA LEU A 628 11.90 21.63 7.96
C LEU A 628 10.90 20.65 8.58
N CYS A 629 9.71 20.48 8.00
CA CYS A 629 8.70 19.58 8.56
C CYS A 629 9.08 18.10 8.45
N SER A 630 9.97 17.74 7.52
CA SER A 630 10.52 16.38 7.43
C SER A 630 11.44 16.02 8.61
N LEU A 631 12.14 16.99 9.21
CA LEU A 631 12.96 16.77 10.41
C LEU A 631 12.11 16.32 11.61
N LEU A 632 10.85 16.74 11.60
CA LEU A 632 9.84 16.50 12.61
C LEU A 632 8.98 15.26 12.32
N GLY A 633 9.25 14.56 11.22
CA GLY A 633 8.61 13.29 10.87
C GLY A 633 7.23 13.43 10.21
N HIS A 634 6.87 14.62 9.72
CA HIS A 634 5.60 14.82 9.01
C HIS A 634 5.62 14.17 7.62
N ALA A 635 5.15 12.92 7.56
CA ALA A 635 5.17 12.11 6.35
C ALA A 635 4.33 12.70 5.21
N GLN A 636 3.32 13.52 5.52
CA GLN A 636 2.42 14.07 4.48
C GLN A 636 3.11 14.98 3.46
N PHE A 637 4.30 15.50 3.76
CA PHE A 637 5.09 16.30 2.82
C PHE A 637 5.88 15.45 1.82
N MET A 638 6.05 14.16 2.08
CA MET A 638 6.78 13.24 1.21
C MET A 638 5.82 12.72 0.14
N ARG A 639 5.20 13.57 -0.67
CA ARG A 639 4.34 13.13 -1.78
C ARG A 639 5.19 13.01 -3.03
N VAL A 640 5.22 11.84 -3.68
CA VAL A 640 5.95 11.58 -4.94
C VAL A 640 5.61 12.65 -5.97
N SER A 641 4.33 13.02 -6.09
CA SER A 641 3.89 14.10 -7.00
C SER A 641 4.55 15.45 -6.71
N TRP A 642 4.76 15.81 -5.44
CA TRP A 642 5.42 17.05 -5.06
C TRP A 642 6.92 16.97 -5.25
N ILE A 643 7.53 15.88 -4.78
CA ILE A 643 8.97 15.70 -4.86
C ILE A 643 9.40 15.67 -6.33
N ASP A 644 8.67 14.96 -7.20
CA ASP A 644 8.95 14.88 -8.62
C ASP A 644 8.82 16.24 -9.33
N GLU A 645 7.75 17.00 -9.06
CA GLU A 645 7.57 18.35 -9.61
C GLU A 645 8.67 19.32 -9.14
N LEU A 646 9.15 19.17 -7.91
CA LEU A 646 10.25 19.97 -7.38
C LEU A 646 11.60 19.58 -7.99
N MET A 647 11.79 18.32 -8.40
CA MET A 647 13.00 17.89 -9.12
C MET A 647 13.10 18.50 -10.51
N ASP A 648 11.98 18.87 -11.14
CA ASP A 648 11.99 19.52 -12.45
C ASP A 648 12.64 20.91 -12.41
N PHE A 649 12.86 21.51 -11.23
CA PHE A 649 13.65 22.73 -11.07
C PHE A 649 15.16 22.47 -11.10
N GLN A 650 15.61 21.21 -11.10
CA GLN A 650 17.03 20.87 -11.25
C GLN A 650 17.47 21.05 -12.70
N THR A 651 18.51 21.85 -12.89
CA THR A 651 19.14 22.08 -14.19
C THR A 651 19.91 20.87 -14.72
N ALA A 652 20.28 20.94 -16.01
CA ALA A 652 21.14 19.96 -16.64
C ALA A 652 22.51 19.81 -15.94
N VAL A 653 23.02 20.86 -15.28
CA VAL A 653 24.31 20.83 -14.55
C VAL A 653 24.17 20.34 -13.10
N GLY A 654 22.96 20.21 -12.56
CA GLY A 654 22.68 19.61 -11.25
C GLY A 654 22.25 20.58 -10.14
N CYS A 655 22.47 21.89 -10.30
CA CYS A 655 21.94 22.91 -9.40
C CYS A 655 20.44 23.12 -9.61
N PHE A 656 19.76 23.80 -8.68
CA PHE A 656 18.35 24.18 -8.81
C PHE A 656 18.18 25.66 -9.16
N ASN A 657 17.07 25.99 -9.83
CA ASN A 657 16.72 27.34 -10.25
C ASN A 657 15.36 27.78 -9.68
N ILE A 658 15.05 29.09 -9.69
CA ILE A 658 13.73 29.66 -9.34
C ILE A 658 12.68 29.23 -10.34
N GLU A 659 13.06 29.15 -11.62
CA GLU A 659 12.18 28.77 -12.72
C GLU A 659 12.57 27.39 -13.27
N ARG A 660 11.60 26.66 -13.82
CA ARG A 660 11.89 25.38 -14.48
C ARG A 660 12.78 25.64 -15.71
N PRO A 661 13.91 24.93 -15.86
CA PRO A 661 14.75 25.04 -17.03
C PRO A 661 13.98 24.59 -18.28
N ASP A 662 14.07 25.37 -19.34
CA ASP A 662 13.49 25.02 -20.63
C ASP A 662 14.23 23.82 -21.24
N LYS A 663 13.49 22.80 -21.72
CA LYS A 663 14.09 21.51 -22.15
C LYS A 663 15.06 21.66 -23.32
N ASP A 664 14.88 22.70 -24.14
CA ASP A 664 15.70 22.99 -25.33
C ASP A 664 16.91 23.89 -25.05
N ASN A 665 17.05 24.43 -23.84
CA ASN A 665 18.15 25.35 -23.51
C ASN A 665 19.35 24.63 -22.89
N THR A 666 19.76 23.50 -23.50
CA THR A 666 20.97 22.74 -23.14
C THR A 666 22.27 23.49 -23.41
N LEU A 667 22.19 24.66 -24.04
CA LEU A 667 23.32 25.55 -24.25
C LEU A 667 23.46 26.50 -23.05
N VAL A 668 23.90 25.97 -21.92
CA VAL A 668 24.80 26.75 -21.05
C VAL A 668 26.03 27.01 -21.92
N LYS A 669 26.01 28.08 -22.73
CA LYS A 669 27.23 28.59 -23.33
C LYS A 669 28.22 28.70 -22.17
N ALA A 670 29.36 28.04 -22.31
CA ALA A 670 30.50 28.30 -21.45
C ALA A 670 30.89 29.77 -21.67
N TRP A 671 30.28 30.67 -20.88
CA TRP A 671 30.70 32.07 -20.82
C TRP A 671 31.94 32.10 -19.94
N GLY A 672 33.04 32.56 -20.53
CA GLY A 672 34.37 32.55 -19.94
C GLY A 672 34.52 33.50 -18.77
N ASP A 673 35.34 33.08 -17.80
CA ASP A 673 36.46 33.81 -17.19
C ASP A 673 36.33 35.30 -16.80
N GLU A 674 35.13 35.88 -16.67
CA GLU A 674 34.94 37.09 -15.86
C GLU A 674 34.43 36.68 -14.48
N VAL A 675 35.39 36.24 -13.67
CA VAL A 675 35.24 35.91 -12.25
C VAL A 675 35.07 37.22 -11.48
N GLU A 676 33.83 37.56 -11.11
CA GLU A 676 33.63 38.43 -9.96
C GLU A 676 34.02 37.65 -8.69
N ASP A 677 34.89 38.25 -7.87
CA ASP A 677 35.39 37.71 -6.60
C ASP A 677 34.26 37.10 -5.73
N TRP A 678 34.60 36.08 -4.94
CA TRP A 678 33.69 35.48 -3.96
C TRP A 678 33.05 36.57 -3.07
N GLN A 679 31.72 36.67 -3.09
CA GLN A 679 30.95 37.58 -2.24
C GLN A 679 30.29 36.80 -1.11
N PHE A 680 30.58 37.25 0.10
CA PHE A 680 30.16 36.64 1.35
C PHE A 680 28.63 36.49 1.49
N MET A 681 27.89 37.53 1.08
CA MET A 681 26.45 37.51 0.82
C MET A 681 26.24 38.20 -0.52
N ARG A 682 25.90 37.44 -1.57
CA ARG A 682 25.59 38.05 -2.86
C ARG A 682 24.27 38.81 -2.76
N THR A 683 24.24 40.05 -3.26
CA THR A 683 22.98 40.80 -3.42
C THR A 683 22.02 40.13 -4.42
N LYS A 684 22.53 39.22 -5.25
CA LYS A 684 21.75 38.30 -6.09
C LYS A 684 22.21 36.85 -5.83
N PRO A 685 21.37 35.97 -5.27
CA PRO A 685 21.73 34.58 -4.96
C PRO A 685 21.92 33.69 -6.20
N SER A 686 21.90 34.27 -7.40
CA SER A 686 22.18 33.58 -8.64
C SER A 686 23.68 33.49 -8.93
N ILE A 687 24.07 32.33 -9.43
CA ILE A 687 25.37 32.05 -10.03
C ILE A 687 25.13 31.78 -11.52
N TRP A 688 26.14 32.06 -12.34
CA TRP A 688 26.11 31.80 -13.79
C TRP A 688 24.90 32.42 -14.47
N ALA A 689 24.82 33.76 -14.40
CA ALA A 689 23.82 34.56 -15.10
C ALA A 689 22.35 34.19 -14.79
N GLY A 690 22.05 33.63 -13.61
CA GLY A 690 20.67 33.27 -13.24
C GLY A 690 20.30 31.82 -13.48
N THR A 691 21.24 30.96 -13.86
CA THR A 691 20.96 29.53 -14.14
C THR A 691 20.95 28.67 -12.87
N CYS A 692 21.73 29.05 -11.85
CA CYS A 692 21.80 28.33 -10.58
C CYS A 692 21.51 29.27 -9.41
N PHE A 693 20.62 28.87 -8.50
CA PHE A 693 20.34 29.60 -7.26
C PHE A 693 20.83 28.79 -6.06
N THR A 694 21.77 29.37 -5.31
CA THR A 694 22.45 28.72 -4.16
C THR A 694 21.46 28.26 -3.09
N HIS A 695 20.59 29.16 -2.68
CA HIS A 695 19.56 28.91 -1.67
C HIS A 695 18.63 27.77 -2.08
N ILE A 696 18.08 27.81 -3.31
CA ILE A 696 17.16 26.78 -3.80
C ILE A 696 17.88 25.45 -3.97
N THR A 697 19.14 25.45 -4.41
CA THR A 697 19.95 24.24 -4.51
C THR A 697 20.09 23.57 -3.13
N GLY A 698 20.35 24.36 -2.08
CA GLY A 698 20.40 23.85 -0.71
C GLY A 698 19.07 23.26 -0.25
N SER A 699 17.96 23.97 -0.48
CA SER A 699 16.62 23.51 -0.12
C SER A 699 16.22 22.24 -0.89
N GLY A 700 16.49 22.18 -2.20
CA GLY A 700 16.24 21.01 -3.03
C GLY A 700 17.01 19.78 -2.57
N MET A 701 18.29 19.94 -2.20
CA MET A 701 19.09 18.85 -1.61
C MET A 701 18.51 18.37 -0.27
N ALA A 702 18.06 19.30 0.59
CA ALA A 702 17.42 18.98 1.87
C ALA A 702 16.07 18.26 1.70
N VAL A 703 15.30 18.57 0.65
CA VAL A 703 14.08 17.82 0.29
C VAL A 703 14.41 16.42 -0.21
N LEU A 704 15.39 16.29 -1.10
CA LEU A 704 15.81 15.00 -1.66
C LEU A 704 16.29 14.03 -0.59
N VAL A 705 17.17 14.49 0.30
CA VAL A 705 17.70 13.66 1.37
C VAL A 705 16.64 13.30 2.41
N ALA A 706 15.64 14.17 2.63
CA ALA A 706 14.48 13.85 3.45
C ALA A 706 13.61 12.74 2.84
N ALA A 707 13.38 12.79 1.51
CA ALA A 707 12.67 11.74 0.80
C ALA A 707 13.45 10.40 0.81
N ILE A 708 14.77 10.43 0.62
CA ILE A 708 15.63 9.24 0.76
C ILE A 708 15.56 8.70 2.18
N ARG A 709 15.61 9.57 3.20
CA ARG A 709 15.45 9.17 4.61
C ARG A 709 14.10 8.55 4.88
N PHE A 710 13.01 9.10 4.34
CA PHE A 710 11.69 8.50 4.44
C PHE A 710 11.69 7.06 3.93
N ILE A 711 12.28 6.82 2.75
CA ILE A 711 12.39 5.48 2.15
C ILE A 711 13.26 4.57 3.04
N VAL A 712 14.43 5.02 3.49
CA VAL A 712 15.32 4.23 4.36
C VAL A 712 14.67 3.87 5.69
N GLU A 713 14.02 4.83 6.35
CA GLU A 713 13.30 4.59 7.61
C GLU A 713 12.11 3.64 7.44
N THR A 714 11.47 3.65 6.27
CA THR A 714 10.28 2.83 6.00
C THR A 714 10.62 1.42 5.54
N PHE A 715 11.64 1.26 4.69
CA PHE A 715 11.93 0.01 3.99
C PHE A 715 13.22 -0.70 4.45
N HIS A 716 14.16 0.02 5.08
CA HIS A 716 15.49 -0.49 5.44
C HIS A 716 15.79 -0.42 6.96
N SER A 717 14.78 -0.21 7.80
CA SER A 717 14.94 0.00 9.25
C SER A 717 14.88 -1.26 10.13
N SER A 718 14.89 -2.46 9.53
CA SER A 718 14.76 -3.76 10.23
C SER A 718 16.03 -4.32 10.85
#